data_AF-A0A928UK19-F1
#
_entry.id   AF-A0A928UK19-F1
#
_cell.length_a   1.000
_cell.length_b   1.000
_cell.length_c   1.000
_cell.angle_alpha   90.00
_cell.angle_beta   90.00
_cell.angle_gamma   90.00
#
_symmetry.space_group_name_H-M   'P 1'
#
loop_
_entity.id
_entity.type
_entity.pdbx_description
1 polymer ?
#
loop_
_entity_poly.entity_id
_entity_poly.type
_entity_poly.pdbx_seq_one_letter_code
_entity_poly.pdbx_strand_id
1 'polypeptide(L)'
;MAINPIQVNINNEVSYKKKPYKPYLEATGAVSTDNLVKPLPPQGYLIHDNLGNSIKYFFKDIGYDLKAVKDGFRGTANDHQSGRLNDVGLKLGGIGIATYLATQTTNPKARLMEYIGLGAFLTSMAIFPKLGINLPAKIKHGFDIDKQYVDDQGRKKSVMQDSNYVPYDMYLGEIPEEDLATIGDRMGIPHDIKNRNDVIREQMKKIATQNNTLWMLTAGFATPIMSALLCCGLENYVVGPALEKARSTKYNNLINSMLKTTESMELASELITKNNVSESISKTLNSYMGQELPKEEFEMIYHQLTENLDANLSKSIKNDLANILAKSAANGTKSVVLNGDTIEEIINITKNSIGKQNKNILEKIFIPNPEEIEAIIKIFTNSSDITTGASTSVENIPALKEKLRELFNSRIAKSGIPAEHLDFVEAKRDLIIDNISKSLKAKKSSFVTEESVNEIVNFAKIIGEFKDNQITLAKCKSFKFEHAPETILARSYDKFEKALLKELGFSYKELKKMRESSSYTKEIFDKKLVELCKDENKFKKVMTKLGNIIAEMEINLHGTDADESFVKNLITAIENNYNKTALRLDRLSASSFENTIRALVQEDISRLTTSVSSKGEVFDLLDGLLSNKIKSADANLEEYIRYQSRGVGSSKNAEISRIFERYQGAKNSFNRILHTLDVYKRATNPETFAEVLAGKSPEYREAIIQKVKEALLQATASNHTMKLDLVNNPLFYKDVMNSAWAAEAGAHLGTKQNGVVSEATRVALNETKHGSKINLLERFQHYISKFRNIIANSEVDFTKPNHIIESNVRKDFTRAEKTRMSFFNLVGQTPVDMLKGAANRKYNTQKWVRTVSAICGTVFGVAFLAQLGFGKLKNPQNLQKQVNDEQN
;
A
#
# COMPACT_ATOMS: atom_id res chain seq x y z
N MET A 1 2.65 -3.61 -39.73
CA MET A 1 3.41 -3.04 -40.87
C MET A 1 4.80 -3.64 -40.84
N ALA A 2 5.19 -4.34 -41.89
CA ALA A 2 6.51 -4.90 -42.04
C ALA A 2 7.52 -3.77 -42.33
N ILE A 3 8.64 -3.75 -41.61
CA ILE A 3 9.81 -2.93 -41.95
C ILE A 3 11.02 -3.85 -41.85
N ASN A 4 11.63 -4.13 -42.99
CA ASN A 4 12.88 -4.87 -43.13
C ASN A 4 14.04 -4.02 -42.58
N PRO A 5 14.90 -4.55 -41.69
CA PRO A 5 16.17 -3.94 -41.40
C PRO A 5 17.19 -4.28 -42.48
N ILE A 6 17.79 -3.22 -42.99
CA ILE A 6 18.90 -3.15 -43.96
C ILE A 6 20.06 -4.07 -43.50
N GLN A 7 20.49 -4.96 -44.39
CA GLN A 7 21.75 -5.69 -44.27
C GLN A 7 22.91 -4.72 -44.47
N VAL A 8 23.76 -4.56 -43.46
CA VAL A 8 25.10 -4.01 -43.66
C VAL A 8 26.02 -5.18 -43.95
N ASN A 9 26.44 -5.23 -45.20
CA ASN A 9 27.40 -6.16 -45.76
C ASN A 9 28.81 -5.73 -45.30
N ILE A 10 29.51 -6.59 -44.56
CA ILE A 10 30.96 -6.50 -44.41
C ILE A 10 31.52 -7.86 -44.81
N ASN A 11 31.69 -8.02 -46.12
CA ASN A 11 32.61 -8.99 -46.67
C ASN A 11 34.03 -8.51 -46.38
N ASN A 12 34.79 -9.32 -45.66
CA ASN A 12 36.22 -9.52 -45.90
C ASN A 12 36.52 -10.98 -45.56
N GLU A 13 36.27 -11.84 -46.54
CA GLU A 13 36.82 -13.19 -46.61
C GLU A 13 38.32 -13.09 -46.87
N VAL A 14 39.12 -13.64 -45.96
CA VAL A 14 40.37 -14.31 -46.31
C VAL A 14 40.24 -15.74 -45.78
N SER A 15 40.26 -16.68 -46.73
CA SER A 15 40.01 -18.11 -46.58
C SER A 15 40.82 -18.82 -45.50
N TYR A 16 40.12 -19.47 -44.56
CA TYR A 16 40.50 -20.78 -44.02
C TYR A 16 39.24 -21.66 -43.98
N LYS A 17 39.27 -22.81 -44.66
CA LYS A 17 38.14 -23.75 -44.77
C LYS A 17 37.75 -24.32 -43.39
N LYS A 18 36.73 -23.75 -42.73
CA LYS A 18 36.04 -24.39 -41.60
C LYS A 18 35.24 -25.59 -42.09
N LYS A 19 35.46 -26.77 -41.51
CA LYS A 19 34.56 -27.92 -41.70
C LYS A 19 33.15 -27.56 -41.18
N PRO A 20 32.07 -27.99 -41.86
CA PRO A 20 30.70 -27.72 -41.41
C PRO A 20 30.40 -28.43 -40.09
N TYR A 21 29.78 -27.70 -39.17
CA TYR A 21 29.28 -28.16 -37.87
C TYR A 21 28.19 -29.24 -38.06
N LYS A 22 28.40 -30.44 -37.51
CA LYS A 22 27.37 -31.49 -37.42
C LYS A 22 26.74 -31.51 -36.02
N PRO A 23 25.39 -31.53 -35.89
CA PRO A 23 24.70 -31.66 -34.60
C PRO A 23 24.96 -33.02 -33.93
N TYR A 24 25.05 -33.05 -32.59
CA TYR A 24 25.30 -34.27 -31.80
C TYR A 24 24.22 -35.37 -31.93
N LEU A 25 23.08 -35.07 -32.57
CA LEU A 25 21.97 -35.99 -32.82
C LEU A 25 22.25 -37.01 -33.95
N GLU A 26 23.35 -36.85 -34.70
CA GLU A 26 23.69 -37.69 -35.86
C GLU A 26 24.81 -38.73 -35.58
N ALA A 27 25.20 -38.95 -34.32
CA ALA A 27 26.26 -39.90 -33.97
C ALA A 27 25.77 -41.36 -34.07
N THR A 28 26.31 -42.15 -35.00
CA THR A 28 25.98 -43.58 -35.17
C THR A 28 26.74 -44.45 -34.17
N GLY A 29 26.04 -45.41 -33.56
CA GLY A 29 26.51 -46.26 -32.46
C GLY A 29 27.67 -47.21 -32.77
N ALA A 30 28.18 -47.85 -31.72
CA ALA A 30 29.42 -48.63 -31.68
C ALA A 30 29.49 -49.75 -32.75
N VAL A 31 30.65 -49.84 -33.41
CA VAL A 31 30.96 -50.84 -34.45
C VAL A 31 31.58 -52.09 -33.79
N SER A 32 31.09 -53.28 -34.16
CA SER A 32 31.68 -54.57 -33.77
C SER A 32 33.09 -54.74 -34.34
N THR A 33 34.05 -55.24 -33.55
CA THR A 33 35.48 -55.31 -33.90
C THR A 33 35.99 -56.75 -33.95
N ASP A 34 36.00 -57.34 -35.14
CA ASP A 34 36.65 -58.65 -35.39
C ASP A 34 37.93 -58.55 -36.24
N ASN A 35 38.46 -57.36 -36.50
CA ASN A 35 39.75 -57.21 -37.16
C ASN A 35 40.55 -56.05 -36.55
N LEU A 36 41.88 -56.16 -36.55
CA LEU A 36 42.84 -55.13 -36.09
C LEU A 36 42.65 -53.81 -36.86
N VAL A 37 41.78 -52.94 -36.36
CA VAL A 37 41.55 -51.59 -36.89
C VAL A 37 42.50 -50.60 -36.22
N LYS A 38 43.19 -49.77 -37.00
CA LYS A 38 43.92 -48.59 -36.51
C LYS A 38 42.96 -47.68 -35.72
N PRO A 39 43.36 -47.10 -34.57
CA PRO A 39 42.46 -46.25 -33.79
C PRO A 39 41.85 -45.13 -34.67
N LEU A 40 40.53 -44.96 -34.57
CA LEU A 40 39.80 -43.90 -35.27
C LEU A 40 40.37 -42.52 -34.87
N PRO A 41 40.49 -41.56 -35.81
CA PRO A 41 40.95 -40.22 -35.47
C PRO A 41 39.96 -39.56 -34.49
N PRO A 42 40.45 -38.81 -33.47
CA PRO A 42 39.59 -38.15 -32.50
C PRO A 42 38.60 -37.21 -33.20
N GLN A 43 37.31 -37.34 -32.89
CA GLN A 43 36.22 -36.56 -33.51
C GLN A 43 35.75 -35.36 -32.67
N GLY A 44 36.31 -35.19 -31.47
CA GLY A 44 35.97 -34.09 -30.57
C GLY A 44 36.49 -32.73 -31.05
N TYR A 45 35.83 -31.65 -30.65
CA TYR A 45 36.24 -30.28 -30.99
C TYR A 45 36.03 -29.30 -29.84
N LEU A 46 36.87 -28.26 -29.81
CA LEU A 46 36.79 -27.16 -28.85
C LEU A 46 35.60 -26.24 -29.17
N ILE A 47 34.91 -25.78 -28.13
CA ILE A 47 33.80 -24.84 -28.26
C ILE A 47 34.35 -23.41 -28.26
N HIS A 48 33.92 -22.61 -29.25
CA HIS A 48 34.28 -21.19 -29.35
C HIS A 48 33.09 -20.32 -28.97
N ASP A 49 33.04 -19.86 -27.71
CA ASP A 49 32.04 -18.90 -27.25
C ASP A 49 32.64 -17.48 -27.21
N ASN A 50 32.01 -16.53 -27.90
CA ASN A 50 32.44 -15.13 -27.90
C ASN A 50 31.90 -14.37 -26.68
N LEU A 51 32.79 -13.64 -25.99
CA LEU A 51 32.50 -12.90 -24.74
C LEU A 51 31.34 -11.89 -24.89
N GLY A 52 31.26 -11.18 -26.03
CA GLY A 52 30.18 -10.21 -26.31
C GLY A 52 28.81 -10.85 -26.58
N ASN A 53 28.78 -12.05 -27.13
CA ASN A 53 27.56 -12.83 -27.31
C ASN A 53 27.10 -13.45 -25.99
N SER A 54 28.04 -13.83 -25.12
CA SER A 54 27.72 -14.41 -23.81
C SER A 54 26.84 -13.50 -22.95
N ILE A 55 27.09 -12.18 -22.93
CA ILE A 55 26.30 -11.18 -22.17
C ILE A 55 24.91 -10.96 -22.82
N LYS A 56 24.83 -10.97 -24.15
CA LYS A 56 23.57 -10.77 -24.90
C LYS A 56 22.64 -11.99 -24.83
N TYR A 57 23.18 -13.19 -24.97
CA TYR A 57 22.45 -14.44 -24.75
C TYR A 57 22.10 -14.64 -23.27
N PHE A 58 22.93 -14.15 -22.36
CA PHE A 58 22.69 -14.19 -20.92
C PHE A 58 21.45 -13.41 -20.45
N PHE A 59 21.20 -12.17 -20.92
CA PHE A 59 19.95 -11.47 -20.58
C PHE A 59 18.71 -12.16 -21.16
N LYS A 60 18.86 -12.83 -22.30
CA LYS A 60 17.81 -13.63 -22.94
C LYS A 60 17.58 -14.96 -22.19
N ASP A 61 18.64 -15.56 -21.67
CA ASP A 61 18.65 -16.79 -20.87
C ASP A 61 18.07 -16.56 -19.48
N ILE A 62 18.28 -15.40 -18.84
CA ILE A 62 17.59 -15.04 -17.57
C ILE A 62 16.07 -15.02 -17.77
N GLY A 63 15.59 -14.40 -18.85
CA GLY A 63 14.17 -14.39 -19.19
C GLY A 63 13.62 -15.80 -19.46
N TYR A 64 14.46 -16.68 -20.04
CA TYR A 64 14.13 -18.07 -20.33
C TYR A 64 14.20 -18.98 -19.09
N ASP A 65 15.13 -18.74 -18.16
CA ASP A 65 15.30 -19.49 -16.91
C ASP A 65 14.21 -19.09 -15.89
N LEU A 66 13.82 -17.82 -15.84
CA LEU A 66 12.62 -17.39 -15.09
C LEU A 66 11.34 -18.04 -15.64
N LYS A 67 11.27 -18.21 -16.97
CA LYS A 67 10.19 -18.95 -17.62
C LYS A 67 10.26 -20.45 -17.30
N ALA A 68 11.44 -21.06 -17.35
CA ALA A 68 11.64 -22.47 -17.02
C ALA A 68 11.34 -22.79 -15.55
N VAL A 69 11.65 -21.89 -14.61
CA VAL A 69 11.26 -22.01 -13.19
C VAL A 69 9.74 -21.90 -13.02
N LYS A 70 9.10 -20.97 -13.73
CA LYS A 70 7.63 -20.84 -13.74
C LYS A 70 6.94 -22.06 -14.35
N ASP A 71 7.45 -22.57 -15.46
CA ASP A 71 6.89 -23.72 -16.19
C ASP A 71 7.18 -25.04 -15.45
N GLY A 72 8.34 -25.15 -14.79
CA GLY A 72 8.68 -26.26 -13.89
C GLY A 72 7.80 -26.31 -12.64
N PHE A 73 7.50 -25.18 -12.02
CA PHE A 73 6.56 -25.10 -10.88
C PHE A 73 5.11 -25.44 -11.27
N ARG A 74 4.76 -25.27 -12.56
CA ARG A 74 3.45 -25.61 -13.10
C ARG A 74 3.37 -27.03 -13.68
N GLY A 75 4.48 -27.78 -13.68
CA GLY A 75 4.56 -29.11 -14.28
C GLY A 75 4.50 -29.11 -15.82
N THR A 76 4.74 -27.97 -16.48
CA THR A 76 4.63 -27.79 -17.93
C THR A 76 5.99 -27.55 -18.62
N ALA A 77 7.09 -27.92 -17.97
CA ALA A 77 8.43 -27.74 -18.53
C ALA A 77 8.72 -28.74 -19.66
N ASN A 78 9.23 -28.27 -20.80
CA ASN A 78 9.64 -29.14 -21.90
C ASN A 78 10.94 -29.89 -21.60
N ASP A 79 11.19 -30.99 -22.31
CA ASP A 79 12.31 -31.91 -22.08
C ASP A 79 13.71 -31.23 -22.14
N HIS A 80 13.85 -30.17 -22.95
CA HIS A 80 15.05 -29.31 -22.99
C HIS A 80 15.21 -28.40 -21.75
N GLN A 81 14.10 -27.95 -21.15
CA GLN A 81 14.10 -27.24 -19.86
C GLN A 81 14.41 -28.22 -18.71
N SER A 82 14.02 -29.49 -18.87
CA SER A 82 14.34 -30.59 -17.95
C SER A 82 15.77 -31.14 -18.08
N GLY A 83 16.39 -31.14 -19.27
CA GLY A 83 17.78 -31.59 -19.46
C GLY A 83 18.84 -30.70 -18.77
N ARG A 84 18.51 -29.44 -18.48
CA ARG A 84 19.30 -28.54 -17.61
C ARG A 84 19.15 -28.85 -16.10
N LEU A 85 18.36 -29.86 -15.73
CA LEU A 85 18.12 -30.30 -14.35
C LEU A 85 19.21 -31.21 -13.79
N ASN A 86 20.30 -31.57 -14.46
CA ASN A 86 21.39 -32.35 -13.82
C ASN A 86 22.07 -31.64 -12.60
N ASP A 87 21.67 -30.37 -12.36
CA ASP A 87 21.98 -29.52 -11.21
C ASP A 87 20.80 -29.51 -10.19
N VAL A 88 20.09 -30.66 -10.07
CA VAL A 88 18.79 -30.84 -9.40
C VAL A 88 18.83 -30.29 -7.96
N GLY A 89 19.88 -30.62 -7.20
CA GLY A 89 19.93 -30.34 -5.76
C GLY A 89 20.01 -28.85 -5.42
N LEU A 90 20.84 -28.08 -6.13
CA LEU A 90 20.99 -26.64 -5.90
C LEU A 90 19.75 -25.87 -6.35
N LYS A 91 19.17 -26.25 -7.50
CA LYS A 91 17.98 -25.56 -8.04
C LYS A 91 16.71 -25.95 -7.31
N LEU A 92 16.47 -27.24 -7.04
CA LEU A 92 15.30 -27.68 -6.27
C LEU A 92 15.41 -27.27 -4.80
N GLY A 93 16.58 -27.40 -4.17
CA GLY A 93 16.83 -26.91 -2.82
C GLY A 93 16.68 -25.39 -2.74
N GLY A 94 17.22 -24.66 -3.71
CA GLY A 94 17.06 -23.22 -3.83
C GLY A 94 15.60 -22.78 -4.03
N ILE A 95 14.83 -23.49 -4.88
CA ILE A 95 13.39 -23.26 -5.04
C ILE A 95 12.66 -23.55 -3.72
N GLY A 96 12.99 -24.64 -3.02
CA GLY A 96 12.43 -24.95 -1.70
C GLY A 96 12.65 -23.84 -0.68
N ILE A 97 13.87 -23.29 -0.62
CA ILE A 97 14.22 -22.14 0.24
C ILE A 97 13.46 -20.88 -0.19
N ALA A 98 13.44 -20.56 -1.48
CA ALA A 98 12.73 -19.39 -1.99
C ALA A 98 11.22 -19.49 -1.75
N THR A 99 10.63 -20.68 -1.90
CA THR A 99 9.23 -20.95 -1.58
C THR A 99 8.99 -20.80 -0.08
N TYR A 100 9.83 -21.36 0.78
CA TYR A 100 9.73 -21.19 2.23
C TYR A 100 9.79 -19.71 2.63
N LEU A 101 10.76 -18.94 2.16
CA LEU A 101 10.86 -17.50 2.40
C LEU A 101 9.65 -16.74 1.82
N ALA A 102 9.16 -17.13 0.64
CA ALA A 102 7.95 -16.56 0.06
C ALA A 102 6.69 -16.86 0.90
N THR A 103 6.61 -18.00 1.61
CA THR A 103 5.49 -18.26 2.53
C THR A 103 5.52 -17.39 3.77
N GLN A 104 6.72 -17.03 4.27
CA GLN A 104 6.89 -16.16 5.45
C GLN A 104 6.71 -14.67 5.14
N THR A 105 6.93 -14.26 3.89
CA THR A 105 6.75 -12.88 3.49
C THR A 105 5.26 -12.57 3.26
N THR A 106 4.78 -11.45 3.80
CA THR A 106 3.38 -11.01 3.64
C THR A 106 3.17 -10.18 2.38
N ASN A 107 4.22 -9.51 1.91
CA ASN A 107 4.17 -8.56 0.79
C ASN A 107 4.33 -9.29 -0.58
N PRO A 108 3.40 -9.13 -1.54
CA PRO A 108 3.46 -9.78 -2.85
C PRO A 108 4.71 -9.48 -3.69
N LYS A 109 5.22 -8.23 -3.66
CA LYS A 109 6.48 -7.89 -4.32
C LYS A 109 7.65 -8.60 -3.63
N ALA A 110 7.67 -8.63 -2.31
CA ALA A 110 8.72 -9.32 -1.55
C ALA A 110 8.73 -10.83 -1.88
N ARG A 111 7.55 -11.48 -1.91
CA ARG A 111 7.42 -12.89 -2.34
C ARG A 111 8.04 -13.17 -3.70
N LEU A 112 7.76 -12.31 -4.68
CA LEU A 112 8.33 -12.45 -6.02
C LEU A 112 9.85 -12.21 -6.00
N MET A 113 10.31 -11.27 -5.18
CA MET A 113 11.74 -10.98 -5.01
C MET A 113 12.53 -12.13 -4.41
N GLU A 114 11.92 -13.04 -3.63
CA GLU A 114 12.61 -14.25 -3.15
C GLU A 114 13.01 -15.17 -4.32
N TYR A 115 12.11 -15.38 -5.27
CA TYR A 115 12.42 -16.18 -6.48
C TYR A 115 13.39 -15.46 -7.42
N ILE A 116 13.27 -14.14 -7.54
CA ILE A 116 14.23 -13.32 -8.31
C ILE A 116 15.59 -13.32 -7.64
N GLY A 117 15.64 -13.33 -6.30
CA GLY A 117 16.86 -13.46 -5.51
C GLY A 117 17.60 -14.74 -5.82
N LEU A 118 16.88 -15.87 -5.84
CA LEU A 118 17.43 -17.15 -6.26
C LEU A 118 17.93 -17.12 -7.71
N GLY A 119 17.14 -16.56 -8.62
CA GLY A 119 17.55 -16.39 -10.02
C GLY A 119 18.84 -15.56 -10.14
N ALA A 120 18.90 -14.42 -9.45
CA ALA A 120 20.07 -13.54 -9.40
C ALA A 120 21.29 -14.20 -8.77
N PHE A 121 21.08 -15.11 -7.80
CA PHE A 121 22.13 -15.92 -7.19
C PHE A 121 22.76 -16.91 -8.17
N LEU A 122 21.94 -17.76 -8.81
CA LEU A 122 22.43 -18.71 -9.82
C LEU A 122 23.10 -17.99 -10.99
N THR A 123 22.50 -16.89 -11.40
CA THR A 123 23.03 -15.96 -12.41
C THR A 123 24.41 -15.43 -12.00
N SER A 124 24.57 -15.03 -10.73
CA SER A 124 25.84 -14.54 -10.22
C SER A 124 26.91 -15.62 -10.17
N MET A 125 26.53 -16.85 -9.81
CA MET A 125 27.45 -18.00 -9.85
C MET A 125 27.93 -18.32 -11.26
N ALA A 126 27.10 -18.11 -12.29
CA ALA A 126 27.47 -18.39 -13.67
C ALA A 126 28.36 -17.31 -14.31
N ILE A 127 28.16 -16.03 -13.97
CA ILE A 127 28.93 -14.92 -14.56
C ILE A 127 30.27 -14.73 -13.87
N PHE A 128 30.31 -14.84 -12.54
CA PHE A 128 31.48 -14.41 -11.79
C PHE A 128 32.76 -15.17 -12.18
N PRO A 129 32.76 -16.50 -12.39
CA PRO A 129 33.94 -17.21 -12.92
C PRO A 129 34.39 -16.65 -14.27
N LYS A 130 33.46 -16.38 -15.17
CA LYS A 130 33.77 -15.88 -16.53
C LYS A 130 34.41 -14.50 -16.51
N LEU A 131 33.87 -13.57 -15.71
CA LEU A 131 34.35 -12.18 -15.68
C LEU A 131 35.49 -11.95 -14.68
N GLY A 132 35.42 -12.58 -13.52
CA GLY A 132 36.33 -12.33 -12.40
C GLY A 132 37.56 -13.22 -12.39
N ILE A 133 37.51 -14.36 -13.07
CA ILE A 133 38.58 -15.38 -13.05
C ILE A 133 39.10 -15.60 -14.47
N ASN A 134 38.25 -16.05 -15.40
CA ASN A 134 38.69 -16.47 -16.73
C ASN A 134 39.14 -15.31 -17.60
N LEU A 135 38.42 -14.18 -17.60
CA LEU A 135 38.82 -13.02 -18.40
C LEU A 135 40.20 -12.47 -17.99
N PRO A 136 40.48 -12.20 -16.70
CA PRO A 136 41.83 -11.88 -16.22
C PRO A 136 42.89 -12.91 -16.60
N ALA A 137 42.58 -14.20 -16.41
CA ALA A 137 43.51 -15.27 -16.72
C ALA A 137 43.82 -15.35 -18.22
N LYS A 138 42.81 -15.17 -19.07
CA LYS A 138 42.93 -15.12 -20.53
C LYS A 138 43.78 -13.95 -21.01
N ILE A 139 43.58 -12.77 -20.42
CA ILE A 139 44.38 -11.57 -20.72
C ILE A 139 45.85 -11.80 -20.37
N LYS A 140 46.14 -12.42 -19.22
CA LYS A 140 47.51 -12.60 -18.73
C LYS A 140 48.22 -13.81 -19.35
N HIS A 141 47.57 -14.97 -19.34
CA HIS A 141 48.16 -16.27 -19.66
C HIS A 141 47.86 -16.74 -21.09
N GLY A 142 46.94 -16.07 -21.79
CA GLY A 142 46.70 -16.31 -23.21
C GLY A 142 45.74 -17.43 -23.56
N PHE A 143 45.17 -18.14 -22.58
CA PHE A 143 44.22 -19.22 -22.81
C PHE A 143 42.98 -19.09 -21.90
N ASP A 144 41.86 -19.67 -22.32
CA ASP A 144 40.63 -19.73 -21.53
C ASP A 144 40.64 -20.95 -20.61
N ILE A 145 40.43 -20.72 -19.31
CA ILE A 145 40.49 -21.76 -18.28
C ILE A 145 39.21 -22.60 -18.25
N ASP A 146 38.07 -22.00 -18.59
CA ASP A 146 36.77 -22.69 -18.69
C ASP A 146 36.50 -23.15 -20.13
N LYS A 147 37.55 -23.37 -20.93
CA LYS A 147 37.38 -23.88 -22.29
C LYS A 147 36.63 -25.21 -22.23
N GLN A 148 35.61 -25.36 -23.05
CA GLN A 148 34.80 -26.57 -23.13
C GLN A 148 35.05 -27.28 -24.46
N TYR A 149 34.96 -28.61 -24.45
CA TYR A 149 35.06 -29.45 -25.63
C TYR A 149 33.85 -30.40 -25.72
N VAL A 150 33.53 -30.83 -26.93
CA VAL A 150 32.57 -31.90 -27.20
C VAL A 150 33.37 -33.18 -27.44
N ASP A 151 33.10 -34.23 -26.67
CA ASP A 151 33.74 -35.54 -26.86
C ASP A 151 33.16 -36.29 -28.07
N ASP A 152 33.77 -37.42 -28.41
CA ASP A 152 33.37 -38.32 -29.50
C ASP A 152 31.93 -38.87 -29.36
N GLN A 153 31.38 -38.83 -28.14
CA GLN A 153 29.99 -39.20 -27.82
C GLN A 153 29.04 -38.00 -27.84
N GLY A 154 29.51 -36.82 -28.26
CA GLY A 154 28.70 -35.60 -28.34
C GLY A 154 28.46 -34.90 -26.99
N ARG A 155 29.16 -35.30 -25.91
CA ARG A 155 28.98 -34.72 -24.57
C ARG A 155 29.90 -33.53 -24.37
N LYS A 156 29.34 -32.45 -23.83
CA LYS A 156 30.07 -31.22 -23.52
C LYS A 156 30.75 -31.30 -22.16
N LYS A 157 32.07 -31.17 -22.12
CA LYS A 157 32.92 -31.24 -20.90
C LYS A 157 33.84 -30.02 -20.82
N SER A 158 34.26 -29.64 -19.62
CA SER A 158 35.34 -28.66 -19.49
C SER A 158 36.69 -29.33 -19.73
N VAL A 159 37.56 -28.68 -20.51
CA VAL A 159 38.90 -29.17 -20.88
C VAL A 159 39.74 -29.41 -19.63
N MET A 160 39.63 -28.53 -18.64
CA MET A 160 40.43 -28.57 -17.40
C MET A 160 39.65 -29.16 -16.21
N GLN A 161 38.54 -29.87 -16.47
CA GLN A 161 37.69 -30.42 -15.42
C GLN A 161 38.37 -31.56 -14.65
N ASP A 162 39.13 -32.39 -15.37
CA ASP A 162 39.89 -33.50 -14.81
C ASP A 162 41.39 -33.20 -14.93
N SER A 163 42.09 -33.20 -13.80
CA SER A 163 43.53 -32.94 -13.77
C SER A 163 44.33 -34.10 -14.37
N ASN A 164 43.78 -35.32 -14.34
CA ASN A 164 44.44 -36.54 -14.78
C ASN A 164 44.32 -36.74 -16.29
N TYR A 165 43.26 -36.24 -16.92
CA TYR A 165 43.05 -36.33 -18.36
C TYR A 165 42.60 -34.99 -18.95
N VAL A 166 43.49 -34.35 -19.72
CA VAL A 166 43.20 -33.09 -20.43
C VAL A 166 43.41 -33.30 -21.93
N PRO A 167 42.40 -33.07 -22.78
CA PRO A 167 42.47 -33.31 -24.22
C PRO A 167 43.20 -32.18 -24.96
N TYR A 168 44.52 -32.10 -24.74
CA TYR A 168 45.39 -31.12 -25.41
C TYR A 168 45.58 -31.39 -26.91
N ASP A 169 45.21 -32.59 -27.37
CA ASP A 169 45.14 -32.96 -28.78
C ASP A 169 44.11 -32.14 -29.57
N MET A 170 43.14 -31.52 -28.88
CA MET A 170 42.14 -30.63 -29.49
C MET A 170 42.62 -29.18 -29.67
N TYR A 171 43.80 -28.82 -29.15
CA TYR A 171 44.43 -27.49 -29.32
C TYR A 171 45.18 -27.43 -30.66
N LEU A 172 44.42 -27.20 -31.75
CA LEU A 172 44.93 -27.27 -33.12
C LEU A 172 45.64 -26.00 -33.61
N GLY A 173 45.72 -24.95 -32.79
CA GLY A 173 46.39 -23.69 -33.13
C GLY A 173 45.66 -22.82 -34.17
N GLU A 174 44.38 -23.10 -34.44
CA GLU A 174 43.57 -22.32 -35.41
C GLU A 174 43.29 -20.88 -34.95
N ILE A 175 43.38 -20.63 -33.63
CA ILE A 175 43.18 -19.33 -32.98
C ILE A 175 44.33 -19.12 -31.98
N PRO A 176 44.83 -17.88 -31.78
CA PRO A 176 45.96 -17.60 -30.87
C PRO A 176 45.80 -18.13 -29.43
N GLU A 177 44.57 -18.36 -28.99
CA GLU A 177 44.21 -18.87 -27.65
C GLU A 177 44.24 -20.40 -27.55
N GLU A 178 44.47 -21.07 -28.69
CA GLU A 178 44.53 -22.52 -28.85
C GLU A 178 45.88 -22.97 -29.42
N ASP A 179 46.77 -22.02 -29.71
CA ASP A 179 48.15 -22.28 -30.12
C ASP A 179 49.07 -22.34 -28.89
N LEU A 180 49.60 -23.53 -28.62
CA LEU A 180 50.50 -23.77 -27.49
C LEU A 180 51.74 -22.89 -27.54
N ALA A 181 52.25 -22.52 -28.73
CA ALA A 181 53.41 -21.64 -28.85
C ALA A 181 53.08 -20.23 -28.37
N THR A 182 51.98 -19.64 -28.87
CA THR A 182 51.48 -18.32 -28.45
C THR A 182 51.12 -18.27 -26.96
N ILE A 183 50.54 -19.35 -26.42
CA ILE A 183 50.21 -19.47 -24.99
C ILE A 183 51.50 -19.56 -24.15
N GLY A 184 52.48 -20.35 -24.59
CA GLY A 184 53.80 -20.48 -23.95
C GLY A 184 54.56 -19.15 -23.89
N ASP A 185 54.46 -18.34 -24.93
CA ASP A 185 55.07 -17.01 -25.00
C ASP A 185 54.45 -16.04 -23.99
N ARG A 186 53.12 -16.04 -23.89
CA ARG A 186 52.38 -15.23 -22.90
C ARG A 186 52.62 -15.69 -21.46
N MET A 187 52.92 -16.96 -21.25
CA MET A 187 53.32 -17.50 -19.94
C MET A 187 54.82 -17.30 -19.62
N GLY A 188 55.61 -16.78 -20.57
CA GLY A 188 57.03 -16.52 -20.39
C GLY A 188 57.90 -17.78 -20.33
N ILE A 189 57.50 -18.86 -21.02
CA ILE A 189 58.25 -20.11 -21.10
C ILE A 189 59.30 -20.00 -22.21
N PRO A 190 60.61 -20.09 -21.88
CA PRO A 190 61.70 -20.01 -22.87
C PRO A 190 61.59 -21.07 -23.99
N HIS A 191 62.13 -20.72 -25.17
CA HIS A 191 62.07 -21.58 -26.37
C HIS A 191 63.12 -22.69 -26.39
N ASP A 192 64.14 -22.59 -25.54
CA ASP A 192 65.31 -23.47 -25.46
C ASP A 192 65.09 -24.73 -24.58
N ILE A 193 63.87 -24.92 -24.05
CA ILE A 193 63.50 -26.06 -23.21
C ILE A 193 63.16 -27.29 -24.06
N LYS A 194 63.75 -28.46 -23.77
CA LYS A 194 63.35 -29.73 -24.40
C LYS A 194 61.95 -30.13 -23.90
N ASN A 195 61.06 -30.57 -24.80
CA ASN A 195 59.65 -30.87 -24.54
C ASN A 195 58.83 -29.66 -24.05
N ARG A 196 59.09 -28.47 -24.63
CA ARG A 196 58.42 -27.19 -24.31
C ARG A 196 56.89 -27.30 -24.24
N ASN A 197 56.27 -28.07 -25.16
CA ASN A 197 54.82 -28.23 -25.21
C ASN A 197 54.26 -28.95 -23.98
N ASP A 198 54.98 -29.92 -23.41
CA ASP A 198 54.53 -30.63 -22.21
C ASP A 198 54.64 -29.74 -20.97
N VAL A 199 55.72 -28.94 -20.89
CA VAL A 199 55.88 -27.90 -19.86
C VAL A 199 54.78 -26.84 -19.95
N ILE A 200 54.39 -26.42 -21.16
CA ILE A 200 53.26 -25.50 -21.39
C ILE A 200 51.96 -26.11 -20.86
N ARG A 201 51.68 -27.39 -21.18
CA ARG A 201 50.48 -28.11 -20.75
C ARG A 201 50.39 -28.23 -19.23
N GLU A 202 51.45 -28.66 -18.56
CA GLU A 202 51.49 -28.73 -17.09
C GLU A 202 51.28 -27.37 -16.43
N GLN A 203 51.86 -26.31 -17.02
CA GLN A 203 51.65 -24.98 -16.50
C GLN A 203 50.21 -24.48 -16.70
N MET A 204 49.57 -24.83 -17.82
CA MET A 204 48.15 -24.57 -18.02
C MET A 204 47.30 -25.30 -16.97
N LYS A 205 47.60 -26.57 -16.65
CA LYS A 205 46.91 -27.32 -15.57
C LYS A 205 47.07 -26.60 -14.23
N LYS A 206 48.29 -26.24 -13.85
CA LYS A 206 48.59 -25.57 -12.57
C LYS A 206 47.89 -24.22 -12.45
N ILE A 207 47.90 -23.40 -13.50
CA ILE A 207 47.16 -22.14 -13.54
C ILE A 207 45.65 -22.38 -13.43
N ALA A 208 45.11 -23.41 -14.11
CA ALA A 208 43.69 -23.75 -14.02
C ALA A 208 43.29 -24.16 -12.59
N THR A 209 44.09 -25.00 -11.91
CA THR A 209 43.85 -25.38 -10.50
C THR A 209 43.93 -24.17 -9.56
N GLN A 210 44.92 -23.29 -9.75
CA GLN A 210 45.05 -22.04 -8.97
C GLN A 210 43.84 -21.12 -9.17
N ASN A 211 43.31 -21.05 -10.40
CA ASN A 211 42.12 -20.28 -10.73
C ASN A 211 40.82 -20.88 -10.18
N ASN A 212 40.66 -22.20 -10.21
CA ASN A 212 39.54 -22.89 -9.57
C ASN A 212 39.55 -22.67 -8.04
N THR A 213 40.75 -22.66 -7.44
CA THR A 213 40.91 -22.33 -6.01
C THR A 213 40.55 -20.87 -5.74
N LEU A 214 41.00 -19.94 -6.59
CA LEU A 214 40.65 -18.52 -6.48
C LEU A 214 39.15 -18.30 -6.62
N TRP A 215 38.49 -18.99 -7.56
CA TRP A 215 37.04 -18.98 -7.68
C TRP A 215 36.37 -19.43 -6.39
N MET A 216 36.77 -20.55 -5.80
CA MET A 216 36.22 -21.01 -4.52
C MET A 216 36.39 -19.99 -3.38
N LEU A 217 37.57 -19.35 -3.29
CA LEU A 217 37.87 -18.34 -2.27
C LEU A 217 37.08 -17.04 -2.46
N THR A 218 36.72 -16.69 -3.70
CA THR A 218 36.06 -15.42 -4.03
C THR A 218 34.55 -15.56 -4.20
N ALA A 219 34.03 -16.75 -4.52
CA ALA A 219 32.61 -17.03 -4.74
C ALA A 219 31.74 -16.64 -3.53
N GLY A 220 32.20 -16.94 -2.31
CA GLY A 220 31.46 -16.64 -1.07
C GLY A 220 31.17 -15.15 -0.85
N PHE A 221 32.00 -14.26 -1.42
CA PHE A 221 31.82 -12.80 -1.33
C PHE A 221 31.23 -12.22 -2.62
N ALA A 222 31.75 -12.63 -3.77
CA ALA A 222 31.37 -12.06 -5.06
C ALA A 222 29.94 -12.41 -5.47
N THR A 223 29.52 -13.66 -5.24
CA THR A 223 28.20 -14.13 -5.66
C THR A 223 27.07 -13.39 -4.93
N PRO A 224 27.04 -13.27 -3.58
CA PRO A 224 25.98 -12.53 -2.89
C PRO A 224 25.93 -11.04 -3.26
N ILE A 225 27.10 -10.41 -3.42
CA ILE A 225 27.23 -8.99 -3.78
C ILE A 225 26.67 -8.73 -5.18
N MET A 226 27.06 -9.55 -6.17
CA MET A 226 26.57 -9.43 -7.54
C MET A 226 25.08 -9.76 -7.63
N SER A 227 24.61 -10.72 -6.84
CA SER A 227 23.18 -11.07 -6.74
C SER A 227 22.38 -9.87 -6.25
N ALA A 228 22.86 -9.19 -5.21
CA ALA A 228 22.17 -8.02 -4.67
C ALA A 228 22.11 -6.86 -5.68
N LEU A 229 23.19 -6.62 -6.42
CA LEU A 229 23.20 -5.62 -7.50
C LEU A 229 22.22 -5.97 -8.63
N LEU A 230 22.20 -7.25 -9.05
CA LEU A 230 21.26 -7.76 -10.05
C LEU A 230 19.81 -7.63 -9.55
N CYS A 231 19.52 -8.03 -8.31
CA CYS A 231 18.20 -7.85 -7.69
C CYS A 231 17.76 -6.39 -7.68
N CYS A 232 18.64 -5.46 -7.27
CA CYS A 232 18.33 -4.03 -7.30
C CYS A 232 18.06 -3.52 -8.73
N GLY A 233 18.78 -4.01 -9.73
CA GLY A 233 18.53 -3.69 -11.13
C GLY A 233 17.17 -4.23 -11.60
N LEU A 234 16.93 -5.52 -11.38
CA LEU A 234 15.70 -6.20 -11.78
C LEU A 234 14.46 -5.59 -11.11
N GLU A 235 14.55 -5.27 -9.81
CA GLU A 235 13.48 -4.62 -9.07
C GLU A 235 13.03 -3.31 -9.73
N ASN A 236 13.99 -2.44 -10.06
CA ASN A 236 13.71 -1.10 -10.55
C ASN A 236 13.29 -1.07 -12.03
N TYR A 237 13.88 -1.92 -12.88
CA TYR A 237 13.71 -1.82 -14.34
C TYR A 237 12.73 -2.83 -14.93
N VAL A 238 12.51 -3.97 -14.29
CA VAL A 238 11.72 -5.07 -14.86
C VAL A 238 10.53 -5.39 -13.97
N VAL A 239 10.80 -5.71 -12.71
CA VAL A 239 9.82 -6.32 -11.79
C VAL A 239 8.84 -5.28 -11.30
N GLY A 240 9.32 -4.11 -10.87
CA GLY A 240 8.48 -2.99 -10.42
C GLY A 240 7.44 -2.60 -11.47
N PRO A 241 7.85 -2.19 -12.69
CA PRO A 241 6.93 -1.80 -13.75
C PRO A 241 5.95 -2.90 -14.19
N ALA A 242 6.42 -4.14 -14.32
CA ALA A 242 5.57 -5.26 -14.75
C ALA A 242 4.52 -5.62 -13.68
N LEU A 243 4.94 -5.67 -12.41
CA LEU A 243 4.05 -5.93 -11.28
C LEU A 243 3.05 -4.80 -11.07
N GLU A 244 3.48 -3.55 -11.27
CA GLU A 244 2.63 -2.35 -11.29
C GLU A 244 1.48 -2.53 -12.29
N LYS A 245 1.82 -2.81 -13.55
CA LYS A 245 0.83 -2.97 -14.62
C LYS A 245 -0.13 -4.14 -14.34
N ALA A 246 0.41 -5.30 -13.99
CA ALA A 246 -0.40 -6.49 -13.71
C ALA A 246 -1.39 -6.28 -12.56
N ARG A 247 -0.94 -5.65 -11.46
CA ARG A 247 -1.82 -5.35 -10.32
C ARG A 247 -2.82 -4.27 -10.65
N SER A 248 -2.42 -3.22 -11.36
CA SER A 248 -3.36 -2.17 -11.76
C SER A 248 -4.49 -2.76 -12.60
N THR A 249 -4.20 -3.62 -13.58
CA THR A 249 -5.23 -4.31 -14.35
C THR A 249 -6.11 -5.19 -13.46
N LYS A 250 -5.53 -5.99 -12.57
CA LYS A 250 -6.30 -6.84 -11.64
C LYS A 250 -7.28 -6.02 -10.80
N TYR A 251 -6.82 -4.96 -10.15
CA TYR A 251 -7.68 -4.14 -9.28
C TYR A 251 -8.68 -3.29 -10.06
N ASN A 252 -8.33 -2.81 -11.26
CA ASN A 252 -9.28 -2.11 -12.13
C ASN A 252 -10.43 -3.03 -12.55
N ASN A 253 -10.12 -4.28 -12.93
CA ASN A 253 -11.13 -5.28 -13.24
C ASN A 253 -11.99 -5.62 -12.03
N LEU A 254 -11.36 -5.74 -10.84
CA LEU A 254 -12.06 -6.00 -9.59
C LEU A 254 -13.01 -4.86 -9.21
N ILE A 255 -12.60 -3.60 -9.39
CA ILE A 255 -13.46 -2.42 -9.19
C ILE A 255 -14.69 -2.49 -10.11
N ASN A 256 -14.48 -2.76 -11.40
CA ASN A 256 -15.58 -2.85 -12.36
C ASN A 256 -16.51 -4.04 -12.06
N SER A 257 -15.95 -5.17 -11.60
CA SER A 257 -16.75 -6.32 -11.14
C SER A 257 -17.58 -5.94 -9.91
N MET A 258 -16.99 -5.28 -8.91
CA MET A 258 -17.68 -4.87 -7.70
C MET A 258 -18.77 -3.82 -7.97
N LEU A 259 -18.53 -2.90 -8.92
CA LEU A 259 -19.57 -1.98 -9.37
C LEU A 259 -20.79 -2.73 -9.87
N LYS A 260 -20.59 -3.70 -10.78
CA LYS A 260 -21.69 -4.54 -11.29
C LYS A 260 -22.37 -5.33 -10.17
N THR A 261 -21.62 -5.96 -9.28
CA THR A 261 -22.15 -6.73 -8.14
C THR A 261 -23.02 -5.85 -7.23
N THR A 262 -22.54 -4.66 -6.88
CA THR A 262 -23.26 -3.74 -6.00
C THR A 262 -24.47 -3.11 -6.70
N GLU A 263 -24.40 -2.86 -8.02
CA GLU A 263 -25.53 -2.44 -8.85
C GLU A 263 -26.60 -3.54 -9.01
N SER A 264 -26.22 -4.81 -8.98
CA SER A 264 -27.15 -5.95 -9.07
C SER A 264 -27.67 -6.45 -7.71
N MET A 265 -27.25 -5.85 -6.59
CA MET A 265 -27.77 -6.20 -5.26
C MET A 265 -29.30 -6.06 -5.22
N GLU A 266 -29.99 -7.20 -5.05
CA GLU A 266 -31.45 -7.33 -4.94
C GLU A 266 -32.01 -6.62 -3.71
N LEU A 267 -33.16 -5.96 -3.81
CA LEU A 267 -33.69 -5.20 -2.66
C LEU A 267 -34.57 -6.04 -1.72
N ALA A 268 -35.07 -7.20 -2.17
CA ALA A 268 -35.86 -8.11 -1.33
C ALA A 268 -34.94 -9.02 -0.51
N SER A 269 -35.06 -8.99 0.82
CA SER A 269 -34.23 -9.77 1.75
C SER A 269 -34.41 -11.28 1.62
N GLU A 270 -35.58 -11.72 1.16
CA GLU A 270 -35.94 -13.13 0.94
C GLU A 270 -35.17 -13.78 -0.22
N LEU A 271 -34.77 -12.97 -1.21
CA LEU A 271 -34.01 -13.41 -2.38
C LEU A 271 -32.51 -13.48 -2.10
N ILE A 272 -32.05 -13.02 -0.92
CA ILE A 272 -30.65 -13.06 -0.53
C ILE A 272 -30.29 -14.47 -0.08
N THR A 273 -29.24 -15.03 -0.69
CA THR A 273 -28.73 -16.35 -0.38
C THR A 273 -28.21 -16.43 1.05
N LYS A 274 -28.40 -17.59 1.69
CA LYS A 274 -27.80 -17.86 3.00
C LYS A 274 -26.28 -17.83 2.88
N ASN A 275 -25.64 -17.21 3.87
CA ASN A 275 -24.19 -17.16 4.02
C ASN A 275 -23.76 -17.81 5.35
N ASN A 276 -22.47 -18.08 5.49
CA ASN A 276 -21.91 -18.75 6.67
C ASN A 276 -22.29 -18.07 8.00
N VAL A 277 -22.35 -16.74 8.01
CA VAL A 277 -22.73 -15.94 9.20
C VAL A 277 -24.19 -16.20 9.56
N SER A 278 -25.11 -16.12 8.59
CA SER A 278 -26.53 -16.37 8.79
C SER A 278 -26.84 -17.80 9.22
N GLU A 279 -26.09 -18.79 8.71
CA GLU A 279 -26.26 -20.19 9.11
C GLU A 279 -25.79 -20.45 10.53
N SER A 280 -24.63 -19.91 10.91
CA SER A 280 -24.09 -19.98 12.28
C SER A 280 -25.05 -19.37 13.29
N ILE A 281 -25.54 -18.16 13.00
CA ILE A 281 -26.48 -17.44 13.87
C ILE A 281 -27.83 -18.15 13.94
N SER A 282 -28.34 -18.66 12.82
CA SER A 282 -29.58 -19.44 12.80
C SER A 282 -29.49 -20.69 13.68
N LYS A 283 -28.38 -21.44 13.62
CA LYS A 283 -28.16 -22.62 14.49
C LYS A 283 -28.14 -22.22 15.97
N THR A 284 -27.41 -21.15 16.30
CA THR A 284 -27.28 -20.66 17.68
C THR A 284 -28.65 -20.24 18.22
N LEU A 285 -29.37 -19.36 17.52
CA LEU A 285 -30.67 -18.86 17.98
C LEU A 285 -31.73 -19.96 18.07
N ASN A 286 -31.78 -20.89 17.11
CA ASN A 286 -32.76 -21.99 17.15
C ASN A 286 -32.55 -22.93 18.35
N SER A 287 -31.32 -23.04 18.88
CA SER A 287 -31.06 -23.83 20.08
C SER A 287 -31.66 -23.25 21.36
N TYR A 288 -32.00 -21.96 21.35
CA TYR A 288 -32.59 -21.23 22.48
C TYR A 288 -34.04 -20.79 22.20
N MET A 289 -34.73 -21.42 21.24
CA MET A 289 -36.10 -21.05 20.90
C MET A 289 -37.05 -21.13 22.12
N GLY A 290 -37.76 -20.05 22.42
CA GLY A 290 -38.63 -19.95 23.59
C GLY A 290 -37.88 -19.78 24.92
N GLN A 291 -36.57 -19.63 24.90
CA GLN A 291 -35.70 -19.45 26.07
C GLN A 291 -35.00 -18.08 26.05
N GLU A 292 -34.46 -17.67 27.19
CA GLU A 292 -33.60 -16.48 27.27
C GLU A 292 -32.24 -16.77 26.64
N LEU A 293 -31.78 -15.86 25.77
CA LEU A 293 -30.47 -15.98 25.15
C LEU A 293 -29.37 -15.64 26.18
N PRO A 294 -28.41 -16.55 26.47
CA PRO A 294 -27.31 -16.26 27.36
C PRO A 294 -26.47 -15.07 26.88
N LYS A 295 -25.93 -14.28 27.82
CA LYS A 295 -25.08 -13.10 27.50
C LYS A 295 -23.88 -13.48 26.64
N GLU A 296 -23.26 -14.62 26.90
CA GLU A 296 -22.09 -15.10 26.16
C GLU A 296 -22.44 -15.40 24.69
N GLU A 297 -23.58 -16.03 24.45
CA GLU A 297 -24.10 -16.31 23.10
C GLU A 297 -24.49 -15.03 22.37
N PHE A 298 -25.09 -14.06 23.07
CA PHE A 298 -25.37 -12.74 22.53
C PHE A 298 -24.09 -12.02 22.08
N GLU A 299 -23.03 -12.02 22.91
CA GLU A 299 -21.75 -11.41 22.54
C GLU A 299 -21.07 -12.16 21.38
N MET A 300 -21.22 -13.48 21.28
CA MET A 300 -20.73 -14.26 20.14
C MET A 300 -21.45 -13.87 18.84
N ILE A 301 -22.78 -13.83 18.85
CA ILE A 301 -23.60 -13.41 17.69
C ILE A 301 -23.22 -11.99 17.28
N TYR A 302 -23.14 -11.08 18.27
CA TYR A 302 -22.69 -9.72 18.08
C TYR A 302 -21.32 -9.67 17.38
N HIS A 303 -20.32 -10.37 17.92
CA HIS A 303 -18.98 -10.40 17.35
C HIS A 303 -18.98 -10.93 15.91
N GLN A 304 -19.71 -12.01 15.61
CA GLN A 304 -19.82 -12.55 14.25
C GLN A 304 -20.41 -11.53 13.26
N LEU A 305 -21.42 -10.77 13.69
CA LEU A 305 -22.05 -9.72 12.88
C LEU A 305 -21.12 -8.50 12.70
N THR A 306 -20.33 -8.15 13.71
CA THR A 306 -19.54 -6.91 13.71
C THR A 306 -18.06 -7.06 13.38
N GLU A 307 -17.56 -8.28 13.20
CA GLU A 307 -16.16 -8.51 12.85
C GLU A 307 -15.78 -7.70 11.59
N ASN A 308 -14.66 -6.97 11.66
CA ASN A 308 -14.15 -6.09 10.61
C ASN A 308 -15.04 -4.86 10.25
N LEU A 309 -16.03 -4.53 11.08
CA LEU A 309 -16.79 -3.28 10.98
C LEU A 309 -16.20 -2.19 11.88
N ASP A 310 -16.54 -0.93 11.61
CA ASP A 310 -16.12 0.18 12.47
C ASP A 310 -16.85 0.19 13.82
N ALA A 311 -16.25 0.84 14.82
CA ALA A 311 -16.77 0.83 16.19
C ALA A 311 -18.16 1.49 16.32
N ASN A 312 -18.47 2.50 15.51
CA ASN A 312 -19.77 3.18 15.58
C ASN A 312 -20.88 2.27 15.03
N LEU A 313 -20.65 1.68 13.85
CA LEU A 313 -21.57 0.71 13.26
C LEU A 313 -21.73 -0.50 14.19
N SER A 314 -20.64 -1.02 14.74
CA SER A 314 -20.67 -2.15 15.67
C SER A 314 -21.52 -1.82 16.89
N LYS A 315 -21.34 -0.65 17.51
CA LYS A 315 -22.16 -0.23 18.67
C LYS A 315 -23.64 -0.11 18.31
N SER A 316 -23.97 0.44 17.14
CA SER A 316 -25.34 0.54 16.66
C SER A 316 -25.99 -0.83 16.44
N ILE A 317 -25.27 -1.77 15.84
CA ILE A 317 -25.73 -3.15 15.64
C ILE A 317 -26.04 -3.81 16.98
N LYS A 318 -25.16 -3.64 17.98
CA LYS A 318 -25.39 -4.16 19.34
C LYS A 318 -26.71 -3.66 19.93
N ASN A 319 -26.98 -2.36 19.78
CA ASN A 319 -28.19 -1.74 20.30
C ASN A 319 -29.45 -2.26 19.60
N ASP A 320 -29.42 -2.41 18.28
CA ASP A 320 -30.55 -2.93 17.51
C ASP A 320 -30.83 -4.40 17.84
N LEU A 321 -29.79 -5.25 17.90
CA LEU A 321 -29.93 -6.65 18.32
C LEU A 321 -30.54 -6.78 19.72
N ALA A 322 -30.04 -5.99 20.67
CA ALA A 322 -30.59 -5.98 22.03
C ALA A 322 -32.05 -5.51 22.07
N ASN A 323 -32.43 -4.56 21.20
CA ASN A 323 -33.82 -4.09 21.10
C ASN A 323 -34.73 -5.14 20.46
N ILE A 324 -34.29 -5.86 19.43
CA ILE A 324 -35.05 -6.93 18.78
C ILE A 324 -35.33 -8.05 19.78
N LEU A 325 -34.31 -8.52 20.49
CA LEU A 325 -34.47 -9.56 21.51
C LEU A 325 -35.28 -9.10 22.72
N ALA A 326 -35.38 -7.80 22.97
CA ALA A 326 -36.19 -7.25 24.06
C ALA A 326 -37.68 -7.04 23.71
N LYS A 327 -38.08 -7.21 22.44
CA LYS A 327 -39.49 -7.09 21.98
C LYS A 327 -40.32 -8.37 22.22
N SER A 328 -39.73 -9.44 22.76
CA SER A 328 -40.30 -10.79 22.76
C SER A 328 -41.22 -11.11 23.95
N ALA A 329 -42.39 -10.47 23.99
CA ALA A 329 -43.62 -11.10 24.48
C ALA A 329 -44.63 -11.14 23.32
N ALA A 330 -45.59 -12.07 23.37
CA ALA A 330 -46.49 -12.50 22.28
C ALA A 330 -47.24 -11.39 21.49
N ASN A 331 -47.16 -10.11 21.88
CA ASN A 331 -47.83 -8.98 21.26
C ASN A 331 -46.89 -7.77 20.96
N GLY A 332 -45.56 -7.96 20.89
CA GLY A 332 -44.62 -6.88 20.54
C GLY A 332 -44.34 -5.87 21.67
N THR A 333 -44.73 -6.19 22.91
CA THR A 333 -44.46 -5.40 24.10
C THR A 333 -43.14 -5.81 24.76
N LYS A 334 -42.41 -4.83 25.30
CA LYS A 334 -41.15 -5.08 26.02
C LYS A 334 -41.43 -6.04 27.19
N SER A 335 -40.61 -7.07 27.34
CA SER A 335 -40.73 -8.07 28.41
C SER A 335 -39.63 -7.93 29.47
N VAL A 336 -39.95 -8.32 30.71
CA VAL A 336 -39.04 -8.35 31.87
C VAL A 336 -39.03 -9.76 32.44
N VAL A 337 -37.83 -10.24 32.80
CA VAL A 337 -37.67 -11.54 33.46
C VAL A 337 -38.09 -11.43 34.92
N LEU A 338 -39.00 -12.31 35.35
CA LEU A 338 -39.35 -12.52 36.75
C LEU A 338 -38.94 -13.96 37.12
N ASN A 339 -37.76 -14.11 37.72
CA ASN A 339 -37.21 -15.40 38.16
C ASN A 339 -36.94 -15.40 39.68
N GLY A 340 -36.35 -16.48 40.20
CA GLY A 340 -35.93 -16.58 41.60
C GLY A 340 -35.00 -15.43 42.05
N ASP A 341 -34.08 -14.98 41.19
CA ASP A 341 -33.19 -13.85 41.50
C ASP A 341 -33.95 -12.53 41.68
N THR A 342 -35.09 -12.37 41.00
CA THR A 342 -35.97 -11.20 41.15
C THR A 342 -36.54 -11.11 42.57
N ILE A 343 -36.78 -12.25 43.23
CA ILE A 343 -37.24 -12.30 44.63
C ILE A 343 -36.15 -11.76 45.54
N GLU A 344 -34.92 -12.26 45.41
CA GLU A 344 -33.78 -11.80 46.22
C GLU A 344 -33.47 -10.32 45.99
N GLU A 345 -33.59 -9.84 44.75
CA GLU A 345 -33.36 -8.45 44.41
C GLU A 345 -34.39 -7.50 45.03
N ILE A 346 -35.69 -7.86 44.98
CA ILE A 346 -36.75 -7.08 45.63
C ILE A 346 -36.46 -6.98 47.14
N ILE A 347 -36.01 -8.07 47.77
CA ILE A 347 -35.62 -8.13 49.19
C ILE A 347 -34.38 -7.24 49.45
N ASN A 348 -33.38 -7.27 48.58
CA ASN A 348 -32.18 -6.45 48.74
C ASN A 348 -32.46 -4.96 48.54
N ILE A 349 -33.30 -4.58 47.57
CA ILE A 349 -33.70 -3.18 47.36
C ILE A 349 -34.49 -2.67 48.58
N THR A 350 -35.39 -3.47 49.13
CA THR A 350 -36.11 -3.11 50.36
C THR A 350 -35.15 -2.94 51.53
N LYS A 351 -34.25 -3.89 51.77
CA LYS A 351 -33.21 -3.79 52.84
C LYS A 351 -32.34 -2.54 52.69
N ASN A 352 -31.85 -2.26 51.48
CA ASN A 352 -30.95 -1.12 51.22
C ASN A 352 -31.67 0.24 51.29
N SER A 353 -32.98 0.27 51.06
CA SER A 353 -33.79 1.50 51.12
C SER A 353 -34.19 1.88 52.55
N ILE A 354 -33.99 0.98 53.52
CA ILE A 354 -34.24 1.21 54.95
C ILE A 354 -32.99 1.87 55.58
N GLY A 355 -33.16 3.08 56.12
CA GLY A 355 -32.10 3.81 56.81
C GLY A 355 -31.79 3.24 58.22
N LYS A 356 -30.72 3.73 58.86
CA LYS A 356 -30.35 3.31 60.23
C LYS A 356 -31.38 3.70 61.30
N GLN A 357 -32.19 4.72 61.05
CA GLN A 357 -33.22 5.18 61.97
C GLN A 357 -34.48 4.31 61.87
N ASN A 358 -35.05 3.90 63.02
CA ASN A 358 -36.27 3.08 63.11
C ASN A 358 -36.21 1.74 62.36
N LYS A 359 -35.00 1.21 62.17
CA LYS A 359 -34.70 -0.01 61.40
C LYS A 359 -35.59 -1.19 61.82
N ASN A 360 -35.71 -1.47 63.11
CA ASN A 360 -36.50 -2.61 63.61
C ASN A 360 -38.00 -2.54 63.28
N ILE A 361 -38.56 -1.34 63.13
CA ILE A 361 -39.98 -1.15 62.78
C ILE A 361 -40.16 -1.22 61.25
N LEU A 362 -39.29 -0.53 60.51
CA LEU A 362 -39.33 -0.48 59.05
C LEU A 362 -39.01 -1.84 58.41
N GLU A 363 -38.11 -2.63 58.99
CA GLU A 363 -37.79 -3.98 58.51
C GLU A 363 -39.00 -4.92 58.60
N LYS A 364 -39.77 -4.85 59.70
CA LYS A 364 -41.00 -5.65 59.86
C LYS A 364 -42.09 -5.28 58.85
N ILE A 365 -42.15 -4.01 58.44
CA ILE A 365 -43.17 -3.52 57.51
C ILE A 365 -42.76 -3.80 56.06
N PHE A 366 -41.53 -3.46 55.69
CA PHE A 366 -41.12 -3.36 54.29
C PHE A 366 -40.26 -4.51 53.77
N ILE A 367 -39.75 -5.42 54.60
CA ILE A 367 -39.06 -6.61 54.08
C ILE A 367 -40.10 -7.73 53.89
N PRO A 368 -40.52 -8.01 52.65
CA PRO A 368 -41.39 -9.15 52.35
C PRO A 368 -40.63 -10.47 52.48
N ASN A 369 -41.37 -11.55 52.74
CA ASN A 369 -40.84 -12.91 52.72
C ASN A 369 -40.75 -13.40 51.27
N PRO A 370 -39.83 -14.33 50.95
CA PRO A 370 -39.71 -14.90 49.61
C PRO A 370 -41.03 -15.43 49.05
N GLU A 371 -41.80 -16.16 49.86
CA GLU A 371 -43.10 -16.74 49.51
C GLU A 371 -44.16 -15.69 49.13
N GLU A 372 -44.15 -14.52 49.77
CA GLU A 372 -45.11 -13.44 49.48
C GLU A 372 -44.80 -12.78 48.14
N ILE A 373 -43.51 -12.57 47.83
CA ILE A 373 -43.10 -12.06 46.52
C ILE A 373 -43.39 -13.10 45.45
N GLU A 374 -43.12 -14.38 45.73
CA GLU A 374 -43.39 -15.49 44.82
C GLU A 374 -44.87 -15.55 44.44
N ALA A 375 -45.77 -15.42 45.43
CA ALA A 375 -47.21 -15.37 45.21
C ALA A 375 -47.63 -14.17 44.34
N ILE A 376 -47.03 -12.99 44.56
CA ILE A 376 -47.28 -11.80 43.73
C ILE A 376 -46.78 -12.01 42.30
N ILE A 377 -45.58 -12.58 42.10
CA ILE A 377 -45.01 -12.85 40.78
C ILE A 377 -45.87 -13.85 40.00
N LYS A 378 -46.36 -14.92 40.65
CA LYS A 378 -47.23 -15.95 40.04
C LYS A 378 -48.51 -15.40 39.41
N ILE A 379 -49.02 -14.26 39.90
CA ILE A 379 -50.20 -13.59 39.31
C ILE A 379 -49.91 -13.09 37.89
N PHE A 380 -48.66 -12.75 37.60
CA PHE A 380 -48.25 -12.10 36.35
C PHE A 380 -47.48 -13.03 35.41
N THR A 381 -47.23 -14.28 35.82
CA THR A 381 -46.50 -15.28 35.03
C THR A 381 -47.41 -16.47 34.68
N ASN A 382 -47.46 -16.87 33.41
CA ASN A 382 -48.21 -18.06 32.97
C ASN A 382 -47.53 -19.40 33.32
N SER A 383 -46.41 -19.38 34.06
CA SER A 383 -45.65 -20.57 34.45
C SER A 383 -45.94 -20.96 35.90
N SER A 384 -46.17 -22.25 36.14
CA SER A 384 -46.24 -22.85 37.48
C SER A 384 -44.87 -22.93 38.17
N ASP A 385 -43.78 -22.84 37.39
CA ASP A 385 -42.39 -22.91 37.87
C ASP A 385 -41.65 -21.60 37.53
N ILE A 386 -41.20 -20.89 38.57
CA ILE A 386 -40.49 -19.60 38.45
C ILE A 386 -38.98 -19.82 38.29
N THR A 387 -38.50 -21.05 38.56
CA THR A 387 -37.07 -21.38 38.51
C THR A 387 -36.53 -21.45 37.07
N THR A 388 -37.40 -21.66 36.08
CA THR A 388 -37.05 -21.77 34.66
C THR A 388 -37.11 -20.45 33.89
N GLY A 389 -37.34 -19.32 34.57
CA GLY A 389 -37.30 -17.98 33.98
C GLY A 389 -38.60 -17.59 33.28
N ALA A 390 -39.63 -17.26 34.07
CA ALA A 390 -40.86 -16.71 33.52
C ALA A 390 -40.69 -15.23 33.14
N SER A 391 -41.32 -14.78 32.05
CA SER A 391 -41.33 -13.37 31.63
C SER A 391 -42.72 -12.78 31.68
N THR A 392 -42.81 -11.47 31.93
CA THR A 392 -44.04 -10.70 31.87
C THR A 392 -43.85 -9.45 31.02
N SER A 393 -44.94 -8.89 30.48
CA SER A 393 -44.93 -7.58 29.82
C SER A 393 -44.54 -6.47 30.81
N VAL A 394 -43.76 -5.48 30.35
CA VAL A 394 -43.46 -4.22 31.06
C VAL A 394 -44.75 -3.49 31.46
N GLU A 395 -45.85 -3.67 30.72
CA GLU A 395 -47.16 -3.09 31.01
C GLU A 395 -47.80 -3.67 32.28
N ASN A 396 -47.33 -4.83 32.74
CA ASN A 396 -47.78 -5.44 34.00
C ASN A 396 -46.99 -4.91 35.22
N ILE A 397 -45.89 -4.17 35.02
CA ILE A 397 -45.10 -3.59 36.12
C ILE A 397 -45.92 -2.61 36.98
N PRO A 398 -46.75 -1.71 36.42
CA PRO A 398 -47.70 -0.90 37.21
C PRO A 398 -48.65 -1.76 38.05
N ALA A 399 -49.18 -2.86 37.53
CA ALA A 399 -50.06 -3.75 38.30
C ALA A 399 -49.31 -4.47 39.43
N LEU A 400 -48.06 -4.88 39.19
CA LEU A 400 -47.16 -5.43 40.20
C LEU A 400 -46.82 -4.38 41.28
N LYS A 401 -46.66 -3.11 40.88
CA LYS A 401 -46.47 -1.96 41.77
C LYS A 401 -47.64 -1.84 42.76
N GLU A 402 -48.87 -1.94 42.26
CA GLU A 402 -50.08 -1.89 43.08
C GLU A 402 -50.19 -3.08 44.03
N LYS A 403 -49.85 -4.29 43.60
CA LYS A 403 -49.86 -5.47 44.49
C LYS A 403 -48.83 -5.38 45.62
N LEU A 404 -47.64 -4.84 45.34
CA LEU A 404 -46.65 -4.54 46.38
C LEU A 404 -47.12 -3.42 47.32
N ARG A 405 -47.81 -2.40 46.79
CA ARG A 405 -48.42 -1.33 47.58
C ARG A 405 -49.50 -1.87 48.52
N GLU A 406 -50.38 -2.75 48.04
CA GLU A 406 -51.39 -3.44 48.85
C GLU A 406 -50.76 -4.24 49.99
N LEU A 407 -49.70 -5.02 49.69
CA LEU A 407 -48.95 -5.79 50.69
C LEU A 407 -48.43 -4.86 51.81
N PHE A 408 -47.72 -3.79 51.45
CA PHE A 408 -47.16 -2.86 52.42
C PHE A 408 -48.24 -2.09 53.19
N ASN A 409 -49.32 -1.66 52.54
CA ASN A 409 -50.44 -0.99 53.22
C ASN A 409 -51.09 -1.88 54.28
N SER A 410 -51.27 -3.17 53.97
CA SER A 410 -51.82 -4.14 54.92
C SER A 410 -50.93 -4.31 56.17
N ARG A 411 -49.61 -4.20 55.99
CA ARG A 411 -48.62 -4.28 57.09
C ARG A 411 -48.55 -2.98 57.89
N ILE A 412 -48.63 -1.82 57.24
CA ILE A 412 -48.69 -0.51 57.90
C ILE A 412 -49.93 -0.46 58.82
N ALA A 413 -51.11 -0.86 58.32
CA ALA A 413 -52.34 -0.88 59.10
C ALA A 413 -52.27 -1.79 60.35
N LYS A 414 -51.53 -2.91 60.28
CA LYS A 414 -51.34 -3.86 61.39
C LYS A 414 -50.23 -3.46 62.38
N SER A 415 -49.41 -2.47 62.03
CA SER A 415 -48.20 -2.12 62.80
C SER A 415 -48.43 -1.12 63.93
N GLY A 416 -49.62 -0.51 64.01
CA GLY A 416 -49.98 0.40 65.11
C GLY A 416 -49.20 1.72 65.12
N ILE A 417 -48.70 2.19 63.98
CA ILE A 417 -47.93 3.43 63.87
C ILE A 417 -48.81 4.65 64.22
N PRO A 418 -48.35 5.58 65.07
CA PRO A 418 -49.04 6.84 65.36
C PRO A 418 -49.29 7.69 64.10
N ALA A 419 -50.41 8.42 64.07
CA ALA A 419 -50.81 9.26 62.92
C ALA A 419 -49.72 10.26 62.47
N GLU A 420 -48.93 10.78 63.41
CA GLU A 420 -47.82 11.72 63.15
C GLU A 420 -46.62 11.13 62.39
N HIS A 421 -46.53 9.80 62.27
CA HIS A 421 -45.44 9.11 61.58
C HIS A 421 -45.90 8.38 60.30
N LEU A 422 -47.20 8.40 60.01
CA LEU A 422 -47.78 7.74 58.84
C LEU A 422 -47.25 8.34 57.53
N ASP A 423 -47.22 9.67 57.40
CA ASP A 423 -46.71 10.35 56.20
C ASP A 423 -45.27 9.95 55.84
N PHE A 424 -44.40 9.82 56.85
CA PHE A 424 -43.02 9.38 56.66
C PHE A 424 -42.93 7.94 56.14
N VAL A 425 -43.73 7.04 56.73
CA VAL A 425 -43.76 5.62 56.36
C VAL A 425 -44.36 5.43 54.97
N GLU A 426 -45.39 6.19 54.61
CA GLU A 426 -45.98 6.19 53.27
C GLU A 426 -45.03 6.75 52.20
N ALA A 427 -44.29 7.83 52.50
CA ALA A 427 -43.26 8.34 51.60
C ALA A 427 -42.13 7.32 51.38
N LYS A 428 -41.75 6.57 52.43
CA LYS A 428 -40.76 5.48 52.33
C LYS A 428 -41.26 4.29 51.53
N ARG A 429 -42.52 3.88 51.70
CA ARG A 429 -43.19 2.88 50.87
C ARG A 429 -43.06 3.26 49.39
N ASP A 430 -43.41 4.50 49.06
CA ASP A 430 -43.45 4.97 47.68
C ASP A 430 -42.07 5.00 47.04
N LEU A 431 -41.06 5.43 47.79
CA LEU A 431 -39.65 5.39 47.37
C LEU A 431 -39.16 3.95 47.11
N ILE A 432 -39.46 3.01 48.01
CA ILE A 432 -39.09 1.60 47.89
C ILE A 432 -39.71 1.01 46.63
N ILE A 433 -41.01 1.20 46.46
CA ILE A 433 -41.76 0.70 45.32
C ILE A 433 -41.23 1.31 44.01
N ASP A 434 -40.90 2.60 43.98
CA ASP A 434 -40.32 3.24 42.80
C ASP A 434 -38.92 2.70 42.47
N ASN A 435 -38.10 2.41 43.49
CA ASN A 435 -36.79 1.79 43.31
C ASN A 435 -36.91 0.37 42.75
N ILE A 436 -37.85 -0.43 43.26
CA ILE A 436 -38.16 -1.76 42.72
C ILE A 436 -38.60 -1.65 41.26
N SER A 437 -39.55 -0.74 40.95
CA SER A 437 -40.04 -0.51 39.59
C SER A 437 -38.91 -0.12 38.63
N LYS A 438 -37.99 0.76 39.06
CA LYS A 438 -36.82 1.15 38.27
C LYS A 438 -35.87 -0.04 38.03
N SER A 439 -35.62 -0.88 39.02
CA SER A 439 -34.76 -2.07 38.88
C SER A 439 -35.36 -3.10 37.93
N LEU A 440 -36.66 -3.41 38.08
CA LEU A 440 -37.37 -4.34 37.20
C LEU A 440 -37.39 -3.85 35.76
N LYS A 441 -37.63 -2.55 35.53
CA LYS A 441 -37.57 -1.95 34.17
C LYS A 441 -36.17 -1.99 33.55
N ALA A 442 -35.11 -2.13 34.36
CA ALA A 442 -33.75 -2.27 33.88
C ALA A 442 -33.44 -3.72 33.43
N LYS A 443 -34.13 -4.72 33.98
CA LYS A 443 -34.03 -6.14 33.60
C LYS A 443 -34.89 -6.49 32.37
N LYS A 444 -34.53 -5.95 31.21
CA LYS A 444 -35.16 -6.38 29.95
C LYS A 444 -34.82 -7.84 29.67
N SER A 445 -35.81 -8.66 29.34
CA SER A 445 -35.59 -10.05 28.94
C SER A 445 -35.16 -10.15 27.48
N SER A 446 -34.26 -11.08 27.16
CA SER A 446 -33.79 -11.33 25.78
C SER A 446 -34.28 -12.68 25.26
N PHE A 447 -35.61 -12.88 25.19
CA PHE A 447 -36.17 -14.17 24.74
C PHE A 447 -36.05 -14.33 23.22
N VAL A 448 -35.73 -15.56 22.80
CA VAL A 448 -35.69 -15.91 21.38
C VAL A 448 -37.06 -16.38 20.92
N THR A 449 -37.67 -15.63 20.00
CA THR A 449 -38.93 -15.95 19.31
C THR A 449 -38.69 -16.20 17.83
N GLU A 450 -39.62 -16.88 17.15
CA GLU A 450 -39.56 -17.09 15.70
C GLU A 450 -39.42 -15.78 14.92
N GLU A 451 -40.11 -14.72 15.33
CA GLU A 451 -39.97 -13.38 14.76
C GLU A 451 -38.56 -12.82 14.93
N SER A 452 -38.00 -12.86 16.15
CA SER A 452 -36.63 -12.39 16.41
C SER A 452 -35.58 -13.19 15.64
N VAL A 453 -35.78 -14.52 15.49
CA VAL A 453 -34.91 -15.38 14.68
C VAL A 453 -34.97 -14.95 13.22
N ASN A 454 -36.17 -14.76 12.67
CA ASN A 454 -36.35 -14.35 11.28
C ASN A 454 -35.73 -12.97 11.02
N GLU A 455 -35.95 -11.99 11.91
CA GLU A 455 -35.33 -10.66 11.80
C GLU A 455 -33.79 -10.74 11.85
N ILE A 456 -33.23 -11.41 12.86
CA ILE A 456 -31.76 -11.46 13.06
C ILE A 456 -31.08 -12.31 11.97
N VAL A 457 -31.68 -13.40 11.51
CA VAL A 457 -31.11 -14.23 10.44
C VAL A 457 -31.15 -13.49 9.10
N ASN A 458 -32.23 -12.79 8.77
CA ASN A 458 -32.28 -11.97 7.56
C ASN A 458 -31.33 -10.77 7.63
N PHE A 459 -31.18 -10.17 8.81
CA PHE A 459 -30.13 -9.18 9.07
C PHE A 459 -28.73 -9.75 8.82
N ALA A 460 -28.44 -10.95 9.32
CA ALA A 460 -27.16 -11.63 9.12
C ALA A 460 -26.86 -11.92 7.64
N LYS A 461 -27.89 -12.26 6.83
CA LYS A 461 -27.73 -12.38 5.37
C LYS A 461 -27.27 -11.06 4.75
N ILE A 462 -27.98 -9.98 5.04
CA ILE A 462 -27.71 -8.63 4.50
C ILE A 462 -26.31 -8.15 4.92
N ILE A 463 -25.97 -8.25 6.21
CA ILE A 463 -24.68 -7.79 6.74
C ILE A 463 -23.53 -8.68 6.27
N GLY A 464 -23.73 -9.99 6.14
CA GLY A 464 -22.70 -10.88 5.62
C GLY A 464 -22.32 -10.53 4.17
N GLU A 465 -23.30 -10.31 3.28
CA GLU A 465 -23.04 -9.86 1.91
C GLU A 465 -22.36 -8.47 1.90
N PHE A 466 -22.83 -7.54 2.73
CA PHE A 466 -22.22 -6.22 2.88
C PHE A 466 -20.73 -6.34 3.28
N LYS A 467 -20.41 -7.19 4.26
CA LYS A 467 -19.04 -7.44 4.73
C LYS A 467 -18.15 -8.04 3.65
N ASP A 468 -18.64 -9.03 2.91
CA ASP A 468 -17.88 -9.69 1.84
C ASP A 468 -17.54 -8.70 0.72
N ASN A 469 -18.52 -7.88 0.31
CA ASN A 469 -18.31 -6.78 -0.62
C ASN A 469 -17.30 -5.77 -0.07
N GLN A 470 -17.45 -5.41 1.20
CA GLN A 470 -16.62 -4.41 1.88
C GLN A 470 -15.15 -4.83 1.99
N ILE A 471 -14.86 -6.11 2.26
CA ILE A 471 -13.48 -6.65 2.27
C ILE A 471 -12.81 -6.43 0.90
N THR A 472 -13.56 -6.66 -0.18
CA THR A 472 -13.05 -6.53 -1.55
C THR A 472 -12.86 -5.05 -1.93
N LEU A 473 -13.84 -4.20 -1.62
CA LEU A 473 -13.77 -2.75 -1.82
C LEU A 473 -12.64 -2.10 -1.02
N ALA A 474 -12.43 -2.51 0.23
CA ALA A 474 -11.33 -2.06 1.07
C ALA A 474 -9.97 -2.40 0.47
N LYS A 475 -9.79 -3.60 -0.13
CA LYS A 475 -8.56 -3.97 -0.85
C LYS A 475 -8.34 -3.09 -2.09
N CYS A 476 -9.40 -2.77 -2.85
CA CYS A 476 -9.32 -1.86 -3.99
C CYS A 476 -8.93 -0.44 -3.57
N LYS A 477 -9.59 0.10 -2.55
CA LYS A 477 -9.29 1.40 -1.95
C LYS A 477 -7.85 1.47 -1.44
N SER A 478 -7.42 0.46 -0.68
CA SER A 478 -6.06 0.35 -0.15
C SER A 478 -5.03 0.41 -1.28
N PHE A 479 -5.19 -0.41 -2.32
CA PHE A 479 -4.28 -0.41 -3.47
C PHE A 479 -4.19 0.95 -4.19
N LYS A 480 -5.29 1.71 -4.24
CA LYS A 480 -5.30 3.02 -4.91
C LYS A 480 -4.72 4.13 -4.02
N PHE A 481 -5.12 4.21 -2.75
CA PHE A 481 -4.97 5.42 -1.94
C PHE A 481 -4.17 5.28 -0.63
N GLU A 482 -3.92 4.08 -0.13
CA GLU A 482 -3.23 3.93 1.17
C GLU A 482 -1.71 4.13 1.07
N HIS A 483 -1.07 4.37 2.21
CA HIS A 483 0.37 4.62 2.29
C HIS A 483 1.18 3.31 2.44
N ALA A 484 1.05 2.41 1.46
CA ALA A 484 1.90 1.23 1.35
C ALA A 484 2.75 1.32 0.08
N PRO A 485 4.00 0.83 0.04
CA PRO A 485 4.92 0.97 -1.11
C PRO A 485 4.39 0.42 -2.45
N GLU A 486 3.30 -0.35 -2.39
CA GLU A 486 2.69 -1.00 -3.54
C GLU A 486 1.46 -0.28 -4.10
N THR A 487 1.02 0.80 -3.45
CA THR A 487 -0.17 1.56 -3.86
C THR A 487 0.18 2.56 -4.95
N ILE A 488 -0.84 3.01 -5.69
CA ILE A 488 -0.64 3.97 -6.78
C ILE A 488 -0.11 5.30 -6.24
N LEU A 489 -0.74 5.86 -5.20
CA LEU A 489 -0.32 7.15 -4.63
C LEU A 489 1.10 7.11 -4.04
N ALA A 490 1.44 6.12 -3.22
CA ALA A 490 2.76 6.06 -2.58
C ALA A 490 3.89 5.91 -3.63
N ARG A 491 3.64 5.16 -4.70
CA ARG A 491 4.59 4.99 -5.81
C ARG A 491 4.77 6.29 -6.61
N SER A 492 3.68 6.99 -6.92
CA SER A 492 3.77 8.29 -7.58
C SER A 492 4.56 9.29 -6.72
N TYR A 493 4.39 9.23 -5.40
CA TYR A 493 5.18 10.02 -4.45
C TYR A 493 6.68 9.72 -4.53
N ASP A 494 7.07 8.44 -4.47
CA ASP A 494 8.48 8.02 -4.58
C ASP A 494 9.07 8.36 -5.97
N LYS A 495 8.31 8.16 -7.06
CA LYS A 495 8.71 8.57 -8.42
C LYS A 495 8.95 10.08 -8.49
N PHE A 496 8.05 10.88 -7.91
CA PHE A 496 8.14 12.34 -7.90
C PHE A 496 9.38 12.83 -7.13
N GLU A 497 9.62 12.30 -5.93
CA GLU A 497 10.80 12.61 -5.13
C GLU A 497 12.12 12.24 -5.84
N LYS A 498 12.19 11.03 -6.39
CA LYS A 498 13.37 10.56 -7.13
C LYS A 498 13.64 11.43 -8.35
N ALA A 499 12.61 11.82 -9.08
CA ALA A 499 12.72 12.72 -10.22
C ALA A 499 13.20 14.10 -9.78
N LEU A 500 12.59 14.70 -8.75
CA LEU A 500 13.00 16.00 -8.22
C LEU A 500 14.48 16.01 -7.81
N LEU A 501 14.91 15.01 -7.02
CA LEU A 501 16.30 14.90 -6.59
C LEU A 501 17.29 14.62 -7.74
N LYS A 502 16.83 13.99 -8.82
CA LYS A 502 17.65 13.69 -9.99
C LYS A 502 17.80 14.91 -10.90
N GLU A 503 16.69 15.57 -11.23
CA GLU A 503 16.69 16.68 -12.17
C GLU A 503 17.35 17.94 -11.60
N LEU A 504 17.26 18.17 -10.28
CA LEU A 504 18.00 19.23 -9.61
C LEU A 504 19.49 18.91 -9.38
N GLY A 505 19.93 17.68 -9.69
CA GLY A 505 21.35 17.33 -9.67
C GLY A 505 22.00 17.38 -8.28
N PHE A 506 21.33 16.88 -7.24
CA PHE A 506 21.93 16.81 -5.90
C PHE A 506 23.05 15.77 -5.83
N SER A 507 24.22 16.20 -5.37
CA SER A 507 25.40 15.37 -5.12
C SER A 507 25.26 14.55 -3.85
N TYR A 508 26.04 13.46 -3.75
CA TYR A 508 26.09 12.63 -2.54
C TYR A 508 26.45 13.41 -1.26
N LYS A 509 27.34 14.41 -1.37
CA LYS A 509 27.73 15.27 -0.24
C LYS A 509 26.57 16.17 0.20
N GLU A 510 25.84 16.75 -0.74
CA GLU A 510 24.64 17.56 -0.45
C GLU A 510 23.56 16.69 0.21
N LEU A 511 23.27 15.51 -0.35
CA LEU A 511 22.28 14.58 0.21
C LEU A 511 22.61 14.20 1.67
N LYS A 512 23.89 14.02 2.01
CA LYS A 512 24.35 13.75 3.38
C LYS A 512 24.01 14.90 4.34
N LYS A 513 24.24 16.15 3.93
CA LYS A 513 23.94 17.34 4.75
C LYS A 513 22.43 17.56 4.88
N MET A 514 21.68 17.38 3.80
CA MET A 514 20.22 17.57 3.77
C MET A 514 19.52 16.65 4.77
N ARG A 515 19.87 15.36 4.82
CA ARG A 515 19.24 14.41 5.77
C ARG A 515 19.48 14.79 7.24
N GLU A 516 20.57 15.48 7.55
CA GLU A 516 20.99 15.82 8.92
C GLU A 516 20.20 17.03 9.46
N SER A 517 19.85 18.01 8.62
CA SER A 517 19.13 19.21 9.07
C SER A 517 18.16 19.76 8.03
N SER A 518 17.00 20.21 8.51
CA SER A 518 16.02 20.94 7.70
C SER A 518 16.55 22.32 7.28
N SER A 519 17.46 22.92 8.06
CA SER A 519 18.11 24.19 7.71
C SER A 519 19.04 24.04 6.51
N TYR A 520 19.93 23.04 6.52
CA TYR A 520 20.78 22.74 5.37
C TYR A 520 19.96 22.36 4.13
N THR A 521 18.84 21.66 4.33
CA THR A 521 17.93 21.34 3.22
C THR A 521 17.33 22.60 2.59
N LYS A 522 16.90 23.57 3.41
CA LYS A 522 16.41 24.89 2.93
C LYS A 522 17.48 25.59 2.09
N GLU A 523 18.67 25.77 2.65
CA GLU A 523 19.77 26.50 2.00
C GLU A 523 20.19 25.86 0.67
N ILE A 524 20.42 24.55 0.67
CA ILE A 524 20.84 23.82 -0.54
C ILE A 524 19.72 23.87 -1.59
N PHE A 525 18.47 23.69 -1.17
CA PHE A 525 17.35 23.67 -2.11
C PHE A 525 17.07 25.05 -2.71
N ASP A 526 17.06 26.11 -1.90
CA ASP A 526 16.95 27.51 -2.37
C ASP A 526 18.01 27.81 -3.44
N LYS A 527 19.28 27.45 -3.16
CA LYS A 527 20.37 27.60 -4.13
C LYS A 527 20.12 26.85 -5.44
N LYS A 528 19.65 25.60 -5.37
CA LYS A 528 19.32 24.80 -6.57
C LYS A 528 18.16 25.39 -7.37
N LEU A 529 17.16 25.96 -6.70
CA LEU A 529 16.03 26.62 -7.36
C LEU A 529 16.48 27.90 -8.08
N VAL A 530 17.29 28.73 -7.42
CA VAL A 530 17.85 29.95 -8.03
C VAL A 530 18.71 29.61 -9.24
N GLU A 531 19.52 28.55 -9.17
CA GLU A 531 20.31 28.06 -10.32
C GLU A 531 19.41 27.54 -11.45
N LEU A 532 18.36 26.78 -11.12
CA LEU A 532 17.43 26.24 -12.11
C LEU A 532 16.73 27.36 -12.90
N CYS A 533 16.27 28.42 -12.23
CA CYS A 533 15.48 29.47 -12.86
C CYS A 533 16.27 30.33 -13.87
N LYS A 534 17.61 30.30 -13.81
CA LYS A 534 18.51 30.96 -14.77
C LYS A 534 18.50 30.31 -16.15
N ASP A 535 18.21 29.01 -16.24
CA ASP A 535 18.15 28.26 -17.49
C ASP A 535 16.69 27.86 -17.78
N GLU A 536 16.07 28.56 -18.73
CA GLU A 536 14.67 28.33 -19.07
C GLU A 536 14.41 26.93 -19.64
N ASN A 537 15.33 26.39 -20.43
CA ASN A 537 15.18 25.06 -21.02
C ASN A 537 15.27 23.98 -19.95
N LYS A 538 16.22 24.11 -19.03
CA LYS A 538 16.34 23.21 -17.87
C LYS A 538 15.11 23.33 -16.97
N PHE A 539 14.64 24.54 -16.70
CA PHE A 539 13.41 24.78 -15.91
C PHE A 539 12.19 24.08 -16.53
N LYS A 540 11.91 24.32 -17.83
CA LYS A 540 10.80 23.68 -18.54
C LYS A 540 10.90 22.16 -18.48
N LYS A 541 12.09 21.60 -18.74
CA LYS A 541 12.33 20.16 -18.66
C LYS A 541 12.02 19.58 -17.28
N VAL A 542 12.44 20.24 -16.20
CA VAL A 542 12.13 19.81 -14.82
C VAL A 542 10.64 19.85 -14.58
N MET A 543 9.99 20.98 -14.90
CA MET A 543 8.55 21.18 -14.70
C MET A 543 7.72 20.14 -15.49
N THR A 544 8.01 19.92 -16.77
CA THR A 544 7.34 18.91 -17.61
C THR A 544 7.55 17.50 -17.06
N LYS A 545 8.74 17.17 -16.56
CA LYS A 545 9.00 15.83 -16.01
C LYS A 545 8.24 15.57 -14.71
N LEU A 546 8.15 16.56 -13.83
CA LEU A 546 7.33 16.47 -12.63
C LEU A 546 5.83 16.42 -12.98
N GLY A 547 5.39 17.24 -13.93
CA GLY A 547 4.03 17.20 -14.48
C GLY A 547 3.66 15.83 -15.05
N ASN A 548 4.57 15.18 -15.80
CA ASN A 548 4.37 13.83 -16.35
C ASN A 548 4.10 12.79 -15.27
N ILE A 549 4.77 12.88 -14.12
CA ILE A 549 4.58 11.92 -13.01
C ILE A 549 3.21 12.11 -12.36
N ILE A 550 2.79 13.37 -12.20
CA ILE A 550 1.44 13.68 -11.73
C ILE A 550 0.40 13.18 -12.74
N ALA A 551 0.62 13.40 -14.04
CA ALA A 551 -0.29 12.91 -15.08
C ALA A 551 -0.37 11.37 -15.12
N GLU A 552 0.75 10.68 -14.96
CA GLU A 552 0.80 9.22 -14.82
C GLU A 552 0.02 8.75 -13.59
N MET A 553 0.13 9.46 -12.45
CA MET A 553 -0.66 9.17 -11.26
C MET A 553 -2.17 9.26 -11.55
N GLU A 554 -2.62 10.37 -12.16
CA GLU A 554 -4.03 10.58 -12.50
C GLU A 554 -4.53 9.48 -13.45
N ILE A 555 -3.76 9.11 -14.46
CA ILE A 555 -4.12 8.04 -15.39
C ILE A 555 -4.19 6.68 -14.68
N ASN A 556 -3.27 6.38 -13.78
CA ASN A 556 -3.29 5.12 -13.04
C ASN A 556 -4.47 5.04 -12.06
N LEU A 557 -4.94 6.19 -11.56
CA LEU A 557 -6.14 6.28 -10.72
C LEU A 557 -7.43 6.24 -11.55
N HIS A 558 -7.52 7.02 -12.63
CA HIS A 558 -8.76 7.33 -13.34
C HIS A 558 -8.87 6.73 -14.75
N GLY A 559 -7.79 6.21 -15.32
CA GLY A 559 -7.76 5.83 -16.73
C GLY A 559 -7.74 7.03 -17.69
N THR A 560 -7.59 6.74 -18.98
CA THR A 560 -7.46 7.73 -20.06
C THR A 560 -8.76 8.08 -20.76
N ASP A 561 -9.84 7.36 -20.46
CA ASP A 561 -11.16 7.58 -21.03
C ASP A 561 -11.74 8.93 -20.56
N ALA A 562 -12.61 9.55 -21.37
CA ALA A 562 -13.19 10.85 -21.03
C ALA A 562 -14.26 10.75 -19.93
N ASP A 563 -15.04 9.66 -19.92
CA ASP A 563 -16.23 9.49 -19.08
C ASP A 563 -16.07 8.39 -18.02
N GLU A 564 -15.21 7.40 -18.30
CA GLU A 564 -14.87 6.34 -17.37
C GLU A 564 -13.74 6.72 -16.40
N SER A 565 -13.93 6.32 -15.15
CA SER A 565 -12.99 6.59 -14.06
C SER A 565 -13.02 5.46 -13.05
N PHE A 566 -11.89 4.80 -12.79
CA PHE A 566 -11.85 3.73 -11.77
C PHE A 566 -12.12 4.27 -10.36
N VAL A 567 -11.78 5.53 -10.09
CA VAL A 567 -12.12 6.18 -8.82
C VAL A 567 -13.63 6.44 -8.74
N LYS A 568 -14.27 6.89 -9.85
CA LYS A 568 -15.73 7.01 -9.93
C LYS A 568 -16.38 5.68 -9.60
N ASN A 569 -16.00 4.63 -10.35
CA ASN A 569 -16.55 3.29 -10.19
C ASN A 569 -16.34 2.74 -8.78
N LEU A 570 -15.18 3.00 -8.16
CA LEU A 570 -14.92 2.61 -6.78
C LEU A 570 -15.81 3.35 -5.77
N ILE A 571 -15.93 4.68 -5.89
CA ILE A 571 -16.80 5.48 -5.02
C ILE A 571 -18.25 5.02 -5.18
N THR A 572 -18.72 4.90 -6.42
CA THR A 572 -20.09 4.43 -6.72
C THR A 572 -20.33 3.02 -6.17
N ALA A 573 -19.39 2.09 -6.31
CA ALA A 573 -19.55 0.75 -5.76
C ALA A 573 -19.61 0.75 -4.22
N ILE A 574 -18.80 1.58 -3.56
CA ILE A 574 -18.87 1.79 -2.10
C ILE A 574 -20.24 2.34 -1.72
N GLU A 575 -20.68 3.44 -2.34
CA GLU A 575 -21.96 4.07 -2.07
C GLU A 575 -23.13 3.11 -2.32
N ASN A 576 -23.12 2.35 -3.40
CA ASN A 576 -24.13 1.33 -3.68
C ASN A 576 -24.18 0.27 -2.58
N ASN A 577 -23.02 -0.22 -2.13
CA ASN A 577 -22.96 -1.21 -1.05
C ASN A 577 -23.60 -0.66 0.24
N TYR A 578 -23.29 0.57 0.65
CA TYR A 578 -23.90 1.19 1.84
C TYR A 578 -25.39 1.52 1.64
N ASN A 579 -25.73 2.22 0.54
CA ASN A 579 -27.08 2.72 0.29
C ASN A 579 -28.09 1.57 0.15
N LYS A 580 -27.74 0.52 -0.60
CA LYS A 580 -28.62 -0.63 -0.77
C LYS A 580 -28.73 -1.47 0.49
N THR A 581 -27.66 -1.59 1.27
CA THR A 581 -27.73 -2.24 2.59
C THR A 581 -28.69 -1.49 3.50
N ALA A 582 -28.59 -0.16 3.58
CA ALA A 582 -29.53 0.66 4.35
C ALA A 582 -30.99 0.48 3.87
N LEU A 583 -31.24 0.51 2.56
CA LEU A 583 -32.56 0.28 1.97
C LEU A 583 -33.14 -1.11 2.29
N ARG A 584 -32.31 -2.15 2.27
CA ARG A 584 -32.73 -3.53 2.62
C ARG A 584 -33.09 -3.65 4.09
N LEU A 585 -32.31 -3.03 4.98
CA LEU A 585 -32.59 -3.01 6.42
C LEU A 585 -33.90 -2.29 6.74
N ASP A 586 -34.14 -1.17 6.07
CA ASP A 586 -35.39 -0.40 6.20
C ASP A 586 -36.61 -1.22 5.77
N ARG A 587 -36.51 -1.92 4.63
CA ARG A 587 -37.57 -2.82 4.13
C ARG A 587 -37.78 -4.06 4.99
N LEU A 588 -36.73 -4.57 5.64
CA LEU A 588 -36.83 -5.73 6.52
C LEU A 588 -37.64 -5.38 7.77
N SER A 589 -37.29 -4.29 8.45
CA SER A 589 -38.03 -3.78 9.61
C SER A 589 -37.59 -2.36 9.93
N ALA A 590 -38.36 -1.37 9.46
CA ALA A 590 -38.03 0.05 9.55
C ALA A 590 -37.73 0.54 10.97
N SER A 591 -38.33 -0.08 12.00
CA SER A 591 -38.10 0.28 13.40
C SER A 591 -37.02 -0.56 14.11
N SER A 592 -36.72 -1.77 13.65
CA SER A 592 -35.78 -2.67 14.34
C SER A 592 -34.31 -2.32 14.07
N PHE A 593 -33.98 -1.66 12.95
CA PHE A 593 -32.59 -1.39 12.53
C PHE A 593 -32.23 0.10 12.41
N GLU A 594 -32.99 0.98 13.05
CA GLU A 594 -32.83 2.44 12.93
C GLU A 594 -31.42 2.92 13.32
N ASN A 595 -30.80 2.35 14.36
CA ASN A 595 -29.47 2.78 14.78
C ASN A 595 -28.40 2.34 13.78
N THR A 596 -28.53 1.14 13.21
CA THR A 596 -27.63 0.59 12.20
C THR A 596 -27.74 1.38 10.91
N ILE A 597 -28.95 1.68 10.44
CA ILE A 597 -29.18 2.50 9.24
C ILE A 597 -28.59 3.90 9.43
N ARG A 598 -28.84 4.53 10.59
CA ARG A 598 -28.27 5.84 10.93
C ARG A 598 -26.74 5.80 10.93
N ALA A 599 -26.11 4.74 11.45
CA ALA A 599 -24.66 4.60 11.41
C ALA A 599 -24.10 4.35 10.00
N LEU A 600 -24.81 3.60 9.16
CA LEU A 600 -24.37 3.29 7.78
C LEU A 600 -24.36 4.53 6.89
N VAL A 601 -25.46 5.30 6.86
CA VAL A 601 -25.66 6.37 5.87
C VAL A 601 -25.96 7.75 6.47
N GLN A 602 -26.56 7.82 7.66
CA GLN A 602 -26.96 9.08 8.32
C GLN A 602 -27.68 10.09 7.38
N GLU A 603 -28.53 9.57 6.50
CA GLU A 603 -29.26 10.30 5.48
C GLU A 603 -30.69 9.76 5.39
N ASP A 604 -31.60 10.58 4.85
CA ASP A 604 -32.94 10.13 4.49
C ASP A 604 -32.85 9.05 3.41
N ILE A 605 -33.35 7.87 3.74
CA ILE A 605 -33.28 6.64 2.94
C ILE A 605 -33.94 6.85 1.56
N SER A 606 -35.00 7.65 1.51
CA SER A 606 -35.74 7.96 0.28
C SER A 606 -34.95 8.85 -0.70
N ARG A 607 -33.86 9.47 -0.23
CA ARG A 607 -33.04 10.44 -0.98
C ARG A 607 -31.61 9.96 -1.20
N LEU A 608 -31.32 8.68 -0.95
CA LEU A 608 -29.99 8.11 -1.15
C LEU A 608 -29.63 8.13 -2.63
N THR A 609 -28.57 8.88 -2.96
CA THR A 609 -27.99 8.95 -4.30
C THR A 609 -26.49 8.70 -4.23
N THR A 610 -25.88 8.49 -5.40
CA THR A 610 -24.42 8.53 -5.53
C THR A 610 -23.94 9.98 -5.47
N SER A 611 -22.73 10.21 -4.95
CA SER A 611 -22.15 11.55 -4.81
C SER A 611 -21.62 12.12 -6.13
N VAL A 612 -21.28 11.24 -7.08
CA VAL A 612 -20.64 11.59 -8.34
C VAL A 612 -21.29 10.86 -9.52
N SER A 613 -21.52 11.58 -10.60
CA SER A 613 -22.13 11.08 -11.84
C SER A 613 -21.16 11.06 -13.02
N SER A 614 -20.17 11.96 -13.03
CA SER A 614 -19.20 12.09 -14.11
C SER A 614 -17.75 12.10 -13.61
N LYS A 615 -16.80 11.84 -14.52
CA LYS A 615 -15.36 11.98 -14.23
C LYS A 615 -14.99 13.41 -13.86
N GLY A 616 -15.62 14.41 -14.49
CA GLY A 616 -15.46 15.82 -14.17
C GLY A 616 -15.86 16.13 -12.72
N GLU A 617 -17.03 15.67 -12.28
CA GLU A 617 -17.48 15.82 -10.89
C GLU A 617 -16.52 15.14 -9.89
N VAL A 618 -15.93 14.00 -10.27
CA VAL A 618 -14.90 13.34 -9.43
C VAL A 618 -13.66 14.20 -9.30
N PHE A 619 -13.16 14.80 -10.38
CA PHE A 619 -12.00 15.68 -10.31
C PHE A 619 -12.31 16.94 -9.52
N ASP A 620 -13.47 17.55 -9.77
CA ASP A 620 -13.96 18.69 -9.01
C ASP A 620 -13.99 18.33 -7.50
N LEU A 621 -14.54 17.18 -7.11
CA LEU A 621 -14.55 16.74 -5.70
C LEU A 621 -13.15 16.44 -5.14
N LEU A 622 -12.29 15.80 -5.92
CA LEU A 622 -10.91 15.48 -5.53
C LEU A 622 -10.05 16.73 -5.34
N ASP A 623 -10.22 17.73 -6.19
CA ASP A 623 -9.59 19.04 -6.06
C ASP A 623 -10.27 19.92 -5.00
N GLY A 624 -11.42 19.46 -4.49
CA GLY A 624 -12.32 20.19 -3.58
C GLY A 624 -12.79 21.51 -4.20
N LEU A 625 -13.24 21.42 -5.43
CA LEU A 625 -14.00 22.38 -6.21
C LEU A 625 -15.44 21.86 -6.25
N LEU A 626 -16.16 21.86 -5.13
CA LEU A 626 -17.57 21.49 -5.18
C LEU A 626 -18.35 22.57 -5.93
N SER A 627 -18.95 22.22 -7.08
CA SER A 627 -20.05 23.05 -7.60
C SER A 627 -21.14 23.05 -6.53
N ASN A 628 -21.40 24.21 -5.91
CA ASN A 628 -22.55 24.37 -5.04
C ASN A 628 -23.79 24.12 -5.92
N LYS A 629 -24.34 22.89 -5.92
CA LYS A 629 -25.62 22.57 -6.59
C LYS A 629 -26.73 23.49 -6.09
N ILE A 630 -26.57 24.05 -4.89
CA ILE A 630 -27.43 25.10 -4.31
C ILE A 630 -26.62 26.40 -4.33
N LYS A 631 -26.75 27.22 -5.38
CA LYS A 631 -26.26 28.60 -5.35
C LYS A 631 -26.99 29.34 -4.23
N SER A 632 -26.24 30.03 -3.38
CA SER A 632 -26.76 30.90 -2.33
C SER A 632 -27.43 32.13 -2.95
N ALA A 633 -28.62 31.95 -3.51
CA ALA A 633 -29.55 33.02 -3.77
C ALA A 633 -30.69 32.87 -2.75
N ASP A 634 -30.43 33.32 -1.52
CA ASP A 634 -31.37 33.69 -0.44
C ASP A 634 -32.61 32.83 -0.09
N ALA A 635 -32.83 31.65 -0.68
CA ALA A 635 -34.12 30.95 -0.56
C ALA A 635 -34.12 29.66 0.26
N ASN A 636 -32.98 29.11 0.71
CA ASN A 636 -33.02 27.86 1.51
C ASN A 636 -31.72 27.56 2.28
N LEU A 637 -31.38 28.41 3.26
CA LEU A 637 -30.26 28.17 4.18
C LEU A 637 -30.37 26.79 4.87
N GLU A 638 -31.58 26.35 5.20
CA GLU A 638 -31.81 25.02 5.75
C GLU A 638 -31.48 23.89 4.77
N GLU A 639 -31.87 23.99 3.50
CA GLU A 639 -31.57 22.97 2.50
C GLU A 639 -30.07 22.92 2.19
N TYR A 640 -29.42 24.09 2.20
CA TYR A 640 -27.96 24.21 2.13
C TYR A 640 -27.28 23.53 3.33
N ILE A 641 -27.69 23.86 4.57
CA ILE A 641 -27.14 23.24 5.78
C ILE A 641 -27.40 21.73 5.77
N ARG A 642 -28.59 21.28 5.36
CA ARG A 642 -28.94 19.87 5.22
C ARG A 642 -28.06 19.19 4.18
N TYR A 643 -27.88 19.76 2.99
CA TYR A 643 -26.99 19.24 1.94
C TYR A 643 -25.55 19.08 2.45
N GLN A 644 -25.03 20.09 3.15
CA GLN A 644 -23.67 20.09 3.71
C GLN A 644 -23.48 19.16 4.92
N SER A 645 -24.57 18.70 5.53
CA SER A 645 -24.56 17.76 6.66
C SER A 645 -24.98 16.35 6.27
N ARG A 646 -25.30 16.10 4.99
CA ARG A 646 -25.68 14.76 4.50
C ARG A 646 -24.55 13.76 4.79
N GLY A 647 -24.92 12.70 5.51
CA GLY A 647 -24.04 11.56 5.78
C GLY A 647 -22.88 11.84 6.73
N VAL A 648 -22.74 13.06 7.27
CA VAL A 648 -21.62 13.43 8.14
C VAL A 648 -21.71 12.68 9.47
N GLY A 649 -20.74 11.79 9.71
CA GLY A 649 -20.69 10.91 10.89
C GLY A 649 -21.01 9.45 10.57
N SER A 650 -21.51 9.17 9.36
CA SER A 650 -21.76 7.81 8.88
C SER A 650 -20.49 7.07 8.48
N SER A 651 -20.55 5.73 8.50
CA SER A 651 -19.48 4.85 8.01
C SER A 651 -19.23 5.06 6.51
N LYS A 652 -20.28 5.24 5.70
CA LYS A 652 -20.19 5.58 4.26
C LYS A 652 -19.33 6.81 4.03
N ASN A 653 -19.67 7.92 4.69
CA ASN A 653 -18.97 9.18 4.51
C ASN A 653 -17.54 9.13 5.07
N ALA A 654 -17.32 8.45 6.20
CA ALA A 654 -15.98 8.28 6.77
C ALA A 654 -15.04 7.52 5.81
N GLU A 655 -15.55 6.50 5.13
CA GLU A 655 -14.77 5.76 4.14
C GLU A 655 -14.45 6.57 2.89
N ILE A 656 -15.45 7.25 2.34
CA ILE A 656 -15.30 8.07 1.13
C ILE A 656 -14.40 9.29 1.40
N SER A 657 -14.57 9.95 2.55
CA SER A 657 -13.73 11.10 2.95
C SER A 657 -12.26 10.75 3.02
N ARG A 658 -11.91 9.55 3.52
CA ARG A 658 -10.51 9.08 3.56
C ARG A 658 -9.88 8.97 2.16
N ILE A 659 -10.66 8.64 1.13
CA ILE A 659 -10.16 8.61 -0.26
C ILE A 659 -9.74 10.02 -0.68
N PHE A 660 -10.62 11.00 -0.46
CA PHE A 660 -10.36 12.40 -0.81
C PHE A 660 -9.20 13.00 -0.02
N GLU A 661 -9.17 12.80 1.29
CA GLU A 661 -8.10 13.31 2.16
C GLU A 661 -6.72 12.78 1.74
N ARG A 662 -6.62 11.48 1.44
CA ARG A 662 -5.35 10.87 1.00
C ARG A 662 -4.91 11.38 -0.37
N TYR A 663 -5.86 11.48 -1.31
CA TYR A 663 -5.59 12.03 -2.62
C TYR A 663 -5.10 13.49 -2.52
N GLN A 664 -5.85 14.34 -1.83
CA GLN A 664 -5.55 15.76 -1.66
C GLN A 664 -4.19 15.96 -0.98
N GLY A 665 -3.90 15.23 0.11
CA GLY A 665 -2.62 15.33 0.79
C GLY A 665 -1.43 15.03 -0.13
N ALA A 666 -1.51 14.00 -0.97
CA ALA A 666 -0.46 13.68 -1.93
C ALA A 666 -0.37 14.71 -3.07
N LYS A 667 -1.49 14.99 -3.74
CA LYS A 667 -1.58 15.88 -4.90
C LYS A 667 -1.19 17.32 -4.55
N ASN A 668 -1.65 17.84 -3.41
CA ASN A 668 -1.30 19.20 -2.97
C ASN A 668 0.17 19.31 -2.55
N SER A 669 0.78 18.24 -2.04
CA SER A 669 2.24 18.20 -1.81
C SER A 669 3.02 18.35 -3.12
N PHE A 670 2.57 17.69 -4.20
CA PHE A 670 3.18 17.86 -5.52
C PHE A 670 2.95 19.27 -6.07
N ASN A 671 1.71 19.76 -6.01
CA ASN A 671 1.36 21.10 -6.46
C ASN A 671 2.17 22.16 -5.71
N ARG A 672 2.42 21.99 -4.40
CA ARG A 672 3.25 22.90 -3.62
C ARG A 672 4.70 22.97 -4.12
N ILE A 673 5.28 21.84 -4.55
CA ILE A 673 6.60 21.82 -5.21
C ILE A 673 6.56 22.55 -6.54
N LEU A 674 5.56 22.28 -7.39
CA LEU A 674 5.40 22.96 -8.68
C LEU A 674 5.22 24.47 -8.48
N HIS A 675 4.44 24.87 -7.48
CA HIS A 675 4.20 26.27 -7.14
C HIS A 675 5.45 26.94 -6.59
N THR A 676 6.26 26.23 -5.80
CA THR A 676 7.58 26.71 -5.36
C THR A 676 8.48 26.97 -6.58
N LEU A 677 8.57 26.03 -7.52
CA LEU A 677 9.34 26.20 -8.75
C LEU A 677 8.85 27.40 -9.57
N ASP A 678 7.53 27.52 -9.76
CA ASP A 678 6.92 28.62 -10.50
C ASP A 678 7.19 29.99 -9.86
N VAL A 679 7.02 30.10 -8.54
CA VAL A 679 7.24 31.34 -7.80
C VAL A 679 8.70 31.77 -7.86
N TYR A 680 9.65 30.83 -7.78
CA TYR A 680 11.06 31.15 -7.99
C TYR A 680 11.34 31.65 -9.40
N LYS A 681 10.63 31.10 -10.41
CA LYS A 681 10.75 31.58 -11.79
C LYS A 681 10.14 32.97 -11.96
N ARG A 682 8.96 33.25 -11.37
CA ARG A 682 8.38 34.60 -11.37
C ARG A 682 9.29 35.61 -10.66
N ALA A 683 9.92 35.20 -9.56
CA ALA A 683 10.80 36.05 -8.76
C ALA A 683 12.10 36.47 -9.47
N THR A 684 12.43 35.93 -10.64
CA THR A 684 13.58 36.41 -11.42
C THR A 684 13.35 37.80 -12.01
N ASN A 685 12.08 38.23 -12.12
CA ASN A 685 11.69 39.56 -12.58
C ASN A 685 10.88 40.27 -11.47
N PRO A 686 11.54 40.88 -10.45
CA PRO A 686 10.87 41.45 -9.29
C PRO A 686 9.84 42.54 -9.62
N GLU A 687 9.99 43.25 -10.74
CA GLU A 687 9.07 44.31 -11.17
C GLU A 687 7.71 43.77 -11.63
N THR A 688 7.71 42.57 -12.20
CA THR A 688 6.51 41.91 -12.74
C THR A 688 6.12 40.67 -11.93
N PHE A 689 6.71 40.50 -10.74
CA PHE A 689 6.48 39.33 -9.89
C PHE A 689 5.02 39.15 -9.49
N ALA A 690 4.38 40.26 -9.10
CA ALA A 690 2.98 40.34 -8.75
C ALA A 690 2.44 41.77 -8.92
N GLU A 691 1.24 41.90 -9.48
CA GLU A 691 0.59 43.19 -9.73
C GLU A 691 0.39 44.01 -8.44
N VAL A 692 0.11 43.35 -7.32
CA VAL A 692 -0.06 44.00 -6.00
C VAL A 692 1.19 44.76 -5.54
N LEU A 693 2.35 44.46 -6.12
CA LEU A 693 3.62 45.11 -5.81
C LEU A 693 3.97 46.26 -6.77
N ALA A 694 3.14 46.52 -7.77
CA ALA A 694 3.32 47.65 -8.68
C ALA A 694 3.36 48.98 -7.90
N GLY A 695 4.36 49.81 -8.18
CA GLY A 695 4.57 51.10 -7.50
C GLY A 695 5.14 51.01 -6.07
N LYS A 696 5.42 49.81 -5.54
CA LYS A 696 6.09 49.65 -4.23
C LYS A 696 7.61 49.83 -4.34
N SER A 697 8.24 50.27 -3.24
CA SER A 697 9.71 50.45 -3.20
C SER A 697 10.45 49.14 -3.48
N PRO A 698 11.65 49.18 -4.08
CA PRO A 698 12.46 47.98 -4.34
C PRO A 698 12.71 47.13 -3.08
N GLU A 699 13.02 47.78 -1.96
CA GLU A 699 13.27 47.12 -0.66
C GLU A 699 12.03 46.36 -0.16
N TYR A 700 10.84 46.96 -0.30
CA TYR A 700 9.59 46.32 0.11
C TYR A 700 9.28 45.10 -0.79
N ARG A 701 9.52 45.23 -2.11
CA ARG A 701 9.36 44.11 -3.06
C ARG A 701 10.28 42.95 -2.72
N GLU A 702 11.54 43.22 -2.42
CA GLU A 702 12.51 42.19 -2.04
C GLU A 702 12.12 41.50 -0.72
N ALA A 703 11.68 42.26 0.28
CA ALA A 703 11.19 41.72 1.55
C ALA A 703 9.98 40.78 1.36
N ILE A 704 9.02 41.16 0.50
CA ILE A 704 7.87 40.31 0.15
C ILE A 704 8.34 39.03 -0.54
N ILE A 705 9.19 39.14 -1.58
CA ILE A 705 9.70 37.98 -2.32
C ILE A 705 10.41 37.00 -1.38
N GLN A 706 11.24 37.50 -0.45
CA GLN A 706 11.96 36.66 0.50
C GLN A 706 11.00 35.94 1.45
N LYS A 707 9.99 36.63 1.97
CA LYS A 707 8.99 36.01 2.84
C LYS A 707 8.12 34.99 2.11
N VAL A 708 7.78 35.25 0.84
CA VAL A 708 7.07 34.32 -0.03
C VAL A 708 7.89 33.03 -0.25
N LYS A 709 9.17 33.16 -0.58
CA LYS A 709 10.08 32.01 -0.74
C LYS A 709 10.17 31.18 0.54
N GLU A 710 10.31 31.84 1.69
CA GLU A 710 10.33 31.19 3.00
C GLU A 710 9.03 30.42 3.27
N ALA A 711 7.87 31.06 3.04
CA ALA A 711 6.58 30.46 3.26
C ALA A 711 6.39 29.19 2.42
N LEU A 712 6.71 29.25 1.12
CA LEU A 712 6.57 28.10 0.24
C LEU A 712 7.48 26.93 0.64
N LEU A 713 8.73 27.21 1.01
CA LEU A 713 9.71 26.20 1.39
C LEU A 713 9.39 25.50 2.72
N GLN A 714 8.92 26.22 3.74
CA GLN A 714 8.91 25.74 5.13
C GLN A 714 7.60 25.92 5.89
N ALA A 715 6.68 26.78 5.47
CA ALA A 715 5.49 27.05 6.28
C ALA A 715 4.60 25.81 6.38
N THR A 716 4.40 25.33 7.60
CA THR A 716 3.43 24.26 7.86
C THR A 716 2.02 24.84 7.94
N ALA A 717 1.01 23.96 8.06
CA ALA A 717 -0.35 24.40 8.36
C ALA A 717 -0.39 25.29 9.61
N SER A 718 0.40 24.98 10.64
CA SER A 718 0.49 25.80 11.86
C SER A 718 1.01 27.20 11.59
N ASN A 719 2.04 27.35 10.75
CA ASN A 719 2.58 28.67 10.41
C ASN A 719 1.55 29.50 9.63
N HIS A 720 0.80 28.88 8.71
CA HIS A 720 -0.29 29.56 8.02
C HIS A 720 -1.44 29.94 8.96
N THR A 721 -1.74 29.11 9.97
CA THR A 721 -2.67 29.47 11.06
C THR A 721 -2.18 30.71 11.82
N MET A 722 -0.89 30.79 12.12
CA MET A 722 -0.25 31.96 12.77
C MET A 722 0.05 33.12 11.81
N LYS A 723 -0.54 33.11 10.61
CA LYS A 723 -0.35 34.14 9.58
C LYS A 723 1.13 34.43 9.30
N LEU A 724 1.96 33.38 9.28
CA LEU A 724 3.40 33.42 9.01
C LEU A 724 4.19 34.33 9.97
N ASP A 725 3.71 34.48 11.21
CA ASP A 725 4.22 35.38 12.25
C ASP A 725 4.08 36.87 11.89
N LEU A 726 3.17 37.20 10.97
CA LEU A 726 2.89 38.56 10.48
C LEU A 726 1.57 39.13 11.01
N VAL A 727 1.05 38.58 12.11
CA VAL A 727 -0.22 39.03 12.73
C VAL A 727 -0.19 40.53 13.05
N ASN A 728 0.98 41.08 13.41
CA ASN A 728 1.16 42.50 13.71
C ASN A 728 1.36 43.39 12.47
N ASN A 729 1.45 42.82 11.27
CA ASN A 729 1.58 43.55 10.00
C ASN A 729 0.64 42.96 8.93
N PRO A 730 -0.67 43.24 9.03
CA PRO A 730 -1.70 42.60 8.19
C PRO A 730 -1.60 42.98 6.72
N LEU A 731 -1.16 44.21 6.40
CA LEU A 731 -0.94 44.64 5.02
C LEU A 731 0.21 43.85 4.37
N PHE A 732 1.32 43.69 5.08
CA PHE A 732 2.44 42.89 4.60
C PHE A 732 2.04 41.42 4.40
N TYR A 733 1.28 40.83 5.34
CA TYR A 733 0.72 39.48 5.16
C TYR A 733 -0.17 39.38 3.91
N LYS A 734 -1.07 40.35 3.69
CA LYS A 734 -1.94 40.41 2.51
C LYS A 734 -1.12 40.45 1.22
N ASP A 735 -0.09 41.29 1.17
CA ASP A 735 0.80 41.41 0.02
C ASP A 735 1.59 40.11 -0.22
N VAL A 736 2.09 39.45 0.84
CA VAL A 736 2.74 38.13 0.76
C VAL A 736 1.81 37.09 0.14
N MET A 737 0.59 36.96 0.66
CA MET A 737 -0.37 35.96 0.19
C MET A 737 -0.82 36.21 -1.25
N ASN A 738 -1.12 37.48 -1.60
CA ASN A 738 -1.54 37.86 -2.94
C ASN A 738 -0.41 37.81 -3.97
N SER A 739 0.85 37.92 -3.54
CA SER A 739 2.01 37.78 -4.44
C SER A 739 2.35 36.31 -4.70
N ALA A 740 2.33 35.48 -3.65
CA ALA A 740 2.61 34.06 -3.75
C ALA A 740 1.50 33.30 -4.51
N TRP A 741 0.25 33.44 -4.06
CA TRP A 741 -0.91 32.73 -4.57
C TRP A 741 -1.84 33.67 -5.38
N ALA A 742 -1.28 34.45 -6.30
CA ALA A 742 -2.04 35.36 -7.16
C ALA A 742 -3.09 34.62 -8.02
N ALA A 743 -4.19 35.31 -8.33
CA ALA A 743 -5.16 34.90 -9.34
C ALA A 743 -5.45 36.08 -10.28
N GLU A 744 -5.94 35.79 -11.48
CA GLU A 744 -6.23 36.78 -12.52
C GLU A 744 -7.26 37.84 -12.09
N ALA A 745 -7.22 39.01 -12.72
CA ALA A 745 -8.07 40.16 -12.39
C ALA A 745 -9.57 39.84 -12.58
N GLY A 746 -10.42 40.27 -11.63
CA GLY A 746 -11.85 39.97 -11.62
C GLY A 746 -12.25 38.71 -10.82
N ALA A 747 -11.32 38.11 -10.08
CA ALA A 747 -11.54 36.91 -9.28
C ALA A 747 -12.51 37.11 -8.10
N HIS A 748 -13.74 36.63 -8.26
CA HIS A 748 -14.71 36.35 -7.20
C HIS A 748 -15.31 34.95 -7.43
N LEU A 749 -15.76 34.27 -6.36
CA LEU A 749 -16.22 32.87 -6.42
C LEU A 749 -17.46 32.69 -7.30
N GLY A 750 -17.54 31.52 -7.93
CA GLY A 750 -18.58 31.13 -8.89
C GLY A 750 -18.08 30.94 -10.32
N THR A 751 -16.83 31.29 -10.59
CA THR A 751 -16.16 31.07 -11.89
C THR A 751 -14.88 30.24 -11.67
N LYS A 752 -14.63 29.24 -12.54
CA LYS A 752 -13.41 28.41 -12.57
C LYS A 752 -12.20 29.27 -12.99
N GLN A 753 -11.78 30.20 -12.13
CA GLN A 753 -10.71 31.15 -12.46
C GLN A 753 -9.34 30.66 -12.02
N ASN A 754 -8.37 30.91 -12.90
CA ASN A 754 -7.04 30.33 -12.83
C ASN A 754 -6.11 31.16 -11.95
N GLY A 755 -5.32 30.48 -11.12
CA GLY A 755 -4.14 31.07 -10.48
C GLY A 755 -3.10 31.48 -11.52
N VAL A 756 -2.34 32.53 -11.19
CA VAL A 756 -1.28 33.06 -12.06
C VAL A 756 -0.06 32.13 -12.01
N VAL A 757 0.44 31.77 -13.19
CA VAL A 757 1.67 31.00 -13.37
C VAL A 757 2.57 31.70 -14.39
N SER A 758 3.88 31.47 -14.32
CA SER A 758 4.80 31.95 -15.34
C SER A 758 4.56 31.27 -16.69
N GLU A 759 4.91 31.97 -17.77
CA GLU A 759 4.81 31.45 -19.14
C GLU A 759 5.59 30.13 -19.31
N ALA A 760 6.78 30.04 -18.70
CA ALA A 760 7.58 28.82 -18.75
C ALA A 760 6.87 27.63 -18.08
N THR A 761 6.20 27.85 -16.95
CA THR A 761 5.37 26.82 -16.29
C THR A 761 4.16 26.44 -17.15
N ARG A 762 3.48 27.44 -17.73
CA ARG A 762 2.31 27.22 -18.61
C ARG A 762 2.67 26.32 -19.79
N VAL A 763 3.74 26.65 -20.51
CA VAL A 763 4.26 25.85 -21.62
C VAL A 763 4.62 24.44 -21.14
N ALA A 764 5.40 24.32 -20.07
CA ALA A 764 5.87 23.03 -19.58
C ALA A 764 4.74 22.07 -19.15
N LEU A 765 3.68 22.60 -18.53
CA LEU A 765 2.52 21.81 -18.12
C LEU A 765 1.61 21.46 -19.32
N ASN A 766 1.53 22.31 -20.34
CA ASN A 766 0.84 21.98 -21.59
C ASN A 766 1.57 20.89 -22.41
N GLU A 767 2.90 20.88 -22.38
CA GLU A 767 3.73 19.85 -23.03
C GLU A 767 3.79 18.52 -22.25
N THR A 768 3.15 18.45 -21.08
CA THR A 768 3.08 17.22 -20.29
C THR A 768 2.28 16.16 -21.05
N LYS A 769 2.82 14.94 -21.11
CA LYS A 769 2.16 13.79 -21.71
C LYS A 769 0.80 13.57 -21.06
N HIS A 770 -0.23 13.51 -21.89
CA HIS A 770 -1.63 13.41 -21.45
C HIS A 770 -2.12 14.56 -20.56
N GLY A 771 -1.35 15.65 -20.43
CA GLY A 771 -1.72 16.80 -19.59
C GLY A 771 -3.06 17.42 -19.98
N SER A 772 -3.38 17.44 -21.29
CA SER A 772 -4.67 17.88 -21.82
C SER A 772 -5.83 16.92 -21.52
N LYS A 773 -5.57 15.62 -21.34
CA LYS A 773 -6.62 14.64 -21.01
C LYS A 773 -7.09 14.71 -19.56
N ILE A 774 -6.26 15.31 -18.69
CA ILE A 774 -6.51 15.42 -17.24
C ILE A 774 -6.55 16.88 -16.76
N ASN A 775 -6.56 17.84 -17.68
CA ASN A 775 -6.54 19.29 -17.43
C ASN A 775 -5.51 19.71 -16.37
N LEU A 776 -4.28 19.19 -16.46
CA LEU A 776 -3.28 19.33 -15.39
C LEU A 776 -2.96 20.79 -15.05
N LEU A 777 -2.77 21.63 -16.08
CA LEU A 777 -2.50 23.06 -15.90
C LEU A 777 -3.65 23.75 -15.17
N GLU A 778 -4.87 23.58 -15.66
CA GLU A 778 -6.08 24.19 -15.08
C GLU A 778 -6.24 23.78 -13.62
N ARG A 779 -6.09 22.48 -13.31
CA ARG A 779 -6.18 21.96 -11.93
C ARG A 779 -5.07 22.50 -11.03
N PHE A 780 -3.87 22.70 -11.56
CA PHE A 780 -2.77 23.34 -10.82
C PHE A 780 -3.06 24.82 -10.55
N GLN A 781 -3.63 25.53 -11.52
CA GLN A 781 -4.06 26.92 -11.36
C GLN A 781 -5.22 27.05 -10.35
N HIS A 782 -6.17 26.11 -10.34
CA HIS A 782 -7.24 26.02 -9.34
C HIS A 782 -6.70 25.77 -7.94
N TYR A 783 -5.67 24.94 -7.79
CA TYR A 783 -4.98 24.78 -6.50
C TYR A 783 -4.45 26.11 -5.97
N ILE A 784 -3.81 26.93 -6.81
CA ILE A 784 -3.25 28.22 -6.40
C ILE A 784 -4.36 29.17 -5.95
N SER A 785 -5.41 29.34 -6.75
CA SER A 785 -6.52 30.24 -6.42
C SER A 785 -7.29 29.76 -5.17
N LYS A 786 -7.52 28.45 -5.03
CA LYS A 786 -8.13 27.85 -3.84
C LYS A 786 -7.29 28.07 -2.59
N PHE A 787 -5.97 27.90 -2.67
CA PHE A 787 -5.07 28.13 -1.55
C PHE A 787 -5.19 29.58 -1.05
N ARG A 788 -5.14 30.56 -1.96
CA ARG A 788 -5.37 31.96 -1.60
C ARG A 788 -6.73 32.13 -0.92
N ASN A 789 -7.78 31.63 -1.55
CA ASN A 789 -9.15 31.88 -1.09
C ASN A 789 -9.43 31.26 0.30
N ILE A 790 -8.87 30.08 0.60
CA ILE A 790 -9.09 29.39 1.88
C ILE A 790 -8.11 29.87 2.95
N ILE A 791 -6.81 29.98 2.63
CA ILE A 791 -5.75 30.25 3.63
C ILE A 791 -5.59 31.76 3.87
N ALA A 792 -5.62 32.59 2.82
CA ALA A 792 -5.45 34.03 2.97
C ALA A 792 -6.68 34.65 3.66
N ASN A 793 -7.89 34.23 3.27
CA ASN A 793 -9.15 34.74 3.83
C ASN A 793 -9.66 33.97 5.05
N SER A 794 -8.87 33.05 5.64
CA SER A 794 -9.34 32.31 6.84
C SER A 794 -9.49 33.27 8.02
N GLU A 795 -10.71 33.44 8.53
CA GLU A 795 -11.02 34.10 9.82
C GLU A 795 -10.60 33.25 11.03
N VAL A 796 -9.92 32.12 10.82
CA VAL A 796 -9.55 31.17 11.87
C VAL A 796 -8.36 31.73 12.65
N ASP A 797 -8.64 32.72 13.47
CA ASP A 797 -7.86 33.10 14.63
C ASP A 797 -8.74 32.79 15.86
N PHE A 798 -8.33 31.81 16.68
CA PHE A 798 -9.01 31.48 17.95
C PHE A 798 -8.69 32.49 19.06
N THR A 799 -7.88 33.53 18.76
CA THR A 799 -7.39 34.48 19.77
C THR A 799 -7.75 35.93 19.50
N LYS A 800 -8.07 36.38 18.27
CA LYS A 800 -8.60 37.74 18.01
C LYS A 800 -9.56 37.85 16.81
N PRO A 801 -10.70 38.57 16.95
CA PRO A 801 -11.63 38.83 15.86
C PRO A 801 -11.13 39.99 14.98
N ASN A 802 -11.31 39.87 13.66
CA ASN A 802 -11.27 40.96 12.65
C ASN A 802 -9.96 41.21 11.86
N HIS A 803 -9.40 40.18 11.22
CA HIS A 803 -8.69 40.40 9.95
C HIS A 803 -9.10 39.37 8.91
N ILE A 804 -9.97 39.79 7.99
CA ILE A 804 -10.44 39.01 6.86
C ILE A 804 -9.98 39.75 5.61
N ILE A 805 -9.27 39.06 4.70
CA ILE A 805 -8.82 39.68 3.45
C ILE A 805 -10.03 39.95 2.52
N GLU A 806 -11.14 39.22 2.69
CA GLU A 806 -12.53 39.51 2.25
C GLU A 806 -13.49 38.43 2.80
N SER A 807 -14.50 38.79 3.61
CA SER A 807 -15.40 37.79 4.26
C SER A 807 -16.42 37.15 3.31
N ASN A 808 -16.76 37.86 2.24
CA ASN A 808 -17.73 37.39 1.25
C ASN A 808 -17.27 36.10 0.55
N VAL A 809 -15.96 35.99 0.27
CA VAL A 809 -15.31 34.81 -0.35
C VAL A 809 -15.46 33.55 0.51
N ARG A 810 -15.66 33.68 1.83
CA ARG A 810 -15.82 32.51 2.72
C ARG A 810 -17.22 31.91 2.67
N LYS A 811 -18.25 32.68 2.32
CA LYS A 811 -19.64 32.20 2.25
C LYS A 811 -19.82 31.11 1.20
N ASP A 812 -18.95 31.09 0.19
CA ASP A 812 -19.03 30.19 -0.94
C ASP A 812 -18.39 28.81 -0.69
N PHE A 813 -17.64 28.64 0.42
CA PHE A 813 -17.03 27.35 0.80
C PHE A 813 -17.91 26.53 1.75
N THR A 814 -17.89 25.21 1.55
CA THR A 814 -18.63 24.24 2.38
C THR A 814 -18.11 24.19 3.82
N ARG A 815 -18.90 23.62 4.75
CA ARG A 815 -18.42 23.37 6.13
C ARG A 815 -17.25 22.36 6.16
N ALA A 816 -17.27 21.36 5.28
CA ALA A 816 -16.23 20.34 5.18
C ALA A 816 -14.87 20.94 4.75
N GLU A 817 -14.88 21.91 3.83
CA GLU A 817 -13.66 22.58 3.34
C GLU A 817 -13.02 23.52 4.36
N LYS A 818 -13.81 23.98 5.34
CA LYS A 818 -13.36 24.85 6.45
C LYS A 818 -12.78 24.05 7.64
N THR A 819 -12.72 22.73 7.54
CA THR A 819 -12.17 21.88 8.60
C THR A 819 -10.65 22.01 8.70
N ARG A 820 -10.11 21.74 9.89
CA ARG A 820 -8.66 21.69 10.12
C ARG A 820 -7.97 20.66 9.23
N MET A 821 -8.62 19.54 8.93
CA MET A 821 -8.08 18.50 8.07
C MET A 821 -8.01 18.94 6.61
N SER A 822 -9.07 19.55 6.08
CA SER A 822 -9.07 20.17 4.74
C SER A 822 -7.95 21.21 4.62
N PHE A 823 -7.79 22.08 5.62
CA PHE A 823 -6.71 23.06 5.67
C PHE A 823 -5.32 22.39 5.66
N PHE A 824 -5.12 21.36 6.48
CA PHE A 824 -3.87 20.60 6.53
C PHE A 824 -3.55 19.94 5.17
N ASN A 825 -4.53 19.30 4.55
CA ASN A 825 -4.37 18.65 3.25
C ASN A 825 -4.14 19.65 2.11
N LEU A 826 -4.72 20.85 2.18
CA LEU A 826 -4.49 21.92 1.20
C LEU A 826 -3.06 22.47 1.27
N VAL A 827 -2.53 22.61 2.48
CA VAL A 827 -1.13 23.05 2.69
C VAL A 827 -0.14 21.97 2.27
N GLY A 828 -0.48 20.69 2.47
CA GLY A 828 0.36 19.55 2.11
C GLY A 828 1.70 19.53 2.84
N GLN A 829 2.57 18.60 2.44
CA GLN A 829 3.93 18.50 3.00
C GLN A 829 4.81 19.65 2.51
N THR A 830 5.66 20.16 3.40
CA THR A 830 6.61 21.22 3.02
C THR A 830 7.66 20.68 2.04
N PRO A 831 8.12 21.49 1.06
CA PRO A 831 9.20 21.11 0.17
C PRO A 831 10.47 20.67 0.89
N VAL A 832 10.82 21.35 1.99
CA VAL A 832 12.00 21.02 2.79
C VAL A 832 11.86 19.65 3.45
N ASP A 833 10.71 19.33 4.05
CA ASP A 833 10.52 18.03 4.70
C ASP A 833 10.48 16.88 3.69
N MET A 834 9.83 17.11 2.54
CA MET A 834 9.79 16.15 1.43
C MET A 834 11.21 15.85 0.94
N LEU A 835 12.00 16.89 0.66
CA LEU A 835 13.38 16.73 0.21
C LEU A 835 14.30 16.11 1.25
N LYS A 836 14.13 16.43 2.54
CA LYS A 836 14.91 15.81 3.62
C LYS A 836 14.62 14.31 3.71
N GLY A 837 13.34 13.92 3.67
CA GLY A 837 12.94 12.52 3.66
C GLY A 837 13.46 11.77 2.43
N ALA A 838 13.30 12.37 1.25
CA ALA A 838 13.81 11.82 0.00
C ALA A 838 15.35 11.72 -0.01
N ALA A 839 16.05 12.72 0.52
CA ALA A 839 17.50 12.75 0.61
C ALA A 839 18.02 11.64 1.54
N ASN A 840 17.36 11.41 2.68
CA ASN A 840 17.69 10.31 3.57
C ASN A 840 17.59 8.95 2.85
N ARG A 841 16.47 8.69 2.16
CA ARG A 841 16.26 7.47 1.37
C ARG A 841 17.34 7.32 0.28
N LYS A 842 17.52 8.34 -0.57
CA LYS A 842 18.48 8.31 -1.69
C LYS A 842 19.93 8.17 -1.21
N TYR A 843 20.31 8.85 -0.13
CA TYR A 843 21.64 8.73 0.45
C TYR A 843 21.91 7.30 0.94
N ASN A 844 20.96 6.69 1.65
CA ASN A 844 21.12 5.33 2.16
C ASN A 844 21.24 4.32 1.01
N THR A 845 20.42 4.43 -0.04
CA THR A 845 20.55 3.61 -1.25
C THR A 845 21.91 3.81 -1.93
N GLN A 846 22.36 5.06 -2.12
CA GLN A 846 23.66 5.33 -2.74
C GLN A 846 24.84 4.86 -1.88
N LYS A 847 24.75 4.99 -0.56
CA LYS A 847 25.76 4.49 0.39
C LYS A 847 25.88 2.97 0.26
N TRP A 848 24.74 2.27 0.23
CA TRP A 848 24.71 0.83 0.04
C TRP A 848 25.33 0.43 -1.30
N VAL A 849 24.87 0.99 -2.42
CA VAL A 849 25.41 0.69 -3.76
C VAL A 849 26.92 0.95 -3.81
N ARG A 850 27.40 2.08 -3.28
CA ARG A 850 28.84 2.40 -3.26
C ARG A 850 29.66 1.40 -2.45
N THR A 851 29.14 0.99 -1.30
CA THR A 851 29.81 0.00 -0.43
C THR A 851 29.92 -1.34 -1.16
N VAL A 852 28.81 -1.81 -1.74
CA VAL A 852 28.73 -3.06 -2.49
C VAL A 852 29.61 -3.02 -3.74
N SER A 853 29.59 -1.92 -4.51
CA SER A 853 30.44 -1.74 -5.68
C SER A 853 31.94 -1.67 -5.32
N ALA A 854 32.31 -1.06 -4.19
CA ALA A 854 33.70 -1.01 -3.73
C ALA A 854 34.21 -2.40 -3.33
N ILE A 855 33.39 -3.19 -2.63
CA ILE A 855 33.74 -4.57 -2.30
C ILE A 855 33.86 -5.40 -3.59
N CYS A 856 32.92 -5.27 -4.53
CA CYS A 856 33.04 -5.85 -5.87
C CYS A 856 34.38 -5.51 -6.52
N GLY A 857 34.70 -4.22 -6.66
CA GLY A 857 35.93 -3.76 -7.29
C GLY A 857 37.18 -4.29 -6.59
N THR A 858 37.16 -4.41 -5.26
CA THR A 858 38.26 -4.99 -4.48
C THR A 858 38.40 -6.48 -4.78
N VAL A 859 37.31 -7.24 -4.81
CA VAL A 859 37.34 -8.68 -5.11
C VAL A 859 37.83 -8.93 -6.54
N PHE A 860 37.36 -8.15 -7.52
CA PHE A 860 37.87 -8.22 -8.90
C PHE A 860 39.34 -7.81 -8.99
N GLY A 861 39.76 -6.78 -8.27
CA GLY A 861 41.15 -6.33 -8.22
C GLY A 861 42.09 -7.37 -7.59
N VAL A 862 41.68 -7.98 -6.48
CA VAL A 862 42.41 -9.08 -5.83
C VAL A 862 42.49 -10.29 -6.77
N ALA A 863 41.40 -10.64 -7.46
CA ALA A 863 41.40 -11.74 -8.41
C ALA A 863 42.35 -11.48 -9.59
N PHE A 864 42.39 -10.25 -10.11
CA PHE A 864 43.35 -9.84 -11.15
C PHE A 864 44.80 -9.84 -10.65
N LEU A 865 45.06 -9.31 -9.44
CA LEU A 865 46.39 -9.34 -8.83
C LEU A 865 46.88 -10.76 -8.52
N ALA A 866 45.97 -11.66 -8.12
CA ALA A 866 46.28 -13.07 -7.93
C ALA A 866 46.78 -13.71 -9.23
N GLN A 867 46.20 -13.34 -10.39
CA GLN A 867 46.73 -13.78 -11.69
C GLN A 867 48.20 -13.41 -11.84
N LEU A 868 48.65 -12.23 -11.37
CA LEU A 868 50.05 -11.82 -11.46
C LEU A 868 51.01 -12.77 -10.73
N GLY A 869 50.56 -13.40 -9.64
CA GLY A 869 51.31 -14.41 -8.88
C GLY A 869 51.20 -15.83 -9.45
N PHE A 870 50.13 -16.14 -10.19
CA PHE A 870 49.91 -17.46 -10.77
C PHE A 870 50.93 -17.77 -11.87
N GLY A 871 51.38 -19.02 -11.87
CA GLY A 871 52.34 -19.51 -12.86
C GLY A 871 53.77 -18.95 -12.80
N LYS A 872 54.17 -18.20 -11.76
CA LYS A 872 55.55 -17.67 -11.65
C LYS A 872 56.59 -18.80 -11.58
N LEU A 873 57.48 -18.83 -12.58
CA LEU A 873 58.58 -19.78 -12.72
C LEU A 873 59.81 -19.25 -11.95
N LYS A 874 60.23 -19.90 -10.86
CA LYS A 874 61.46 -19.51 -10.13
C LYS A 874 62.74 -19.98 -10.84
N ASN A 875 62.69 -21.11 -11.56
CA ASN A 875 63.78 -21.59 -12.40
C ASN A 875 63.24 -22.56 -13.47
N PRO A 876 63.18 -22.18 -14.76
CA PRO A 876 62.54 -22.97 -15.81
C PRO A 876 63.21 -24.34 -16.06
N GLN A 877 64.49 -24.49 -15.74
CA GLN A 877 65.24 -25.74 -15.90
C GLN A 877 64.88 -26.84 -14.87
N ASN A 878 64.26 -26.48 -13.74
CA ASN A 878 63.82 -27.47 -12.73
C ASN A 878 62.50 -28.17 -13.11
N LEU A 879 61.64 -27.52 -13.91
CA LEU A 879 60.41 -28.13 -14.43
C LEU A 879 60.73 -29.22 -15.46
N GLN A 880 61.79 -29.00 -16.25
CA GLN A 880 62.30 -30.00 -17.18
C GLN A 880 62.75 -31.29 -16.46
N LYS A 881 63.23 -31.21 -15.21
CA LYS A 881 63.52 -32.40 -14.39
C LYS A 881 62.25 -33.08 -13.89
N GLN A 882 61.26 -32.33 -13.41
CA GLN A 882 59.97 -32.89 -12.95
C GLN A 882 59.21 -33.62 -14.07
N VAL A 883 59.11 -33.04 -15.26
CA VAL A 883 58.44 -33.67 -16.42
C VAL A 883 59.16 -34.96 -16.85
N ASN A 884 60.50 -34.96 -16.79
CA ASN A 884 61.29 -36.14 -17.14
C ASN A 884 61.25 -37.24 -16.06
N ASP A 885 61.03 -36.88 -14.79
CA ASP A 885 60.91 -37.83 -13.68
C ASP A 885 59.48 -38.44 -13.59
N GLU A 886 58.43 -37.76 -14.06
CA GLU A 886 57.06 -38.30 -14.16
C GLU A 886 56.83 -39.20 -15.41
N GLN A 887 57.74 -39.15 -16.38
CA GLN A 887 57.71 -40.00 -17.60
C GLN A 887 58.53 -41.30 -17.47
N ASN A 888 59.25 -41.49 -16.37
CA ASN A 888 59.88 -42.76 -15.96
C ASN A 888 59.02 -43.43 -14.87
#